data_AF-A0A0G1LJE2-F1
#
_entry.id   AF-A0A0G1LJE2-F1
#
_cell.length_a   1.000
_cell.length_b   1.000
_cell.length_c   1.000
_cell.angle_alpha   90.00
_cell.angle_beta   90.00
_cell.angle_gamma   90.00
#
_symmetry.space_group_name_H-M   'P 1'
#
loop_
_entity.id
_entity.type
_entity.pdbx_description
1 polymer ?
#
loop_
_entity_poly.entity_id
_entity_poly.type
_entity_poly.pdbx_seq_one_letter_code
_entity_poly.pdbx_strand_id
1 'polypeptide(L)'
;MEGRVIRIPDQSRKDLELTEQKKQDELLKSKIRQDFEEHYLPDVGRGGEEDDDWGFGSFGADEEILRHLGVPMREDRKYYPEQQKRVALFMREFVNFIRDKHRDPNSREDLGEYLATWREIAFSVSPNIFNYLALDSQMEIAALLSGIPEVQGTICQSTVGELVYELQWFGSQRKELIEKTFTRLNTVEKLDFLNYLNTIGSSALAQGWADDLYYDVLKFVSDLEADKKQHLFINYAARSAKATLGKEMVEPTRGVTFRSGDRSVGRQADQGLPIGEESRLIISKMKPDEISYTESVFRRISKDSVASFDRAGTAQSLAFIGREFLEENPDTAPVQEIEKLLEACERPNWTPDFLPKVLELLNDGVLGEVEKGDGKFWHREISSCLSAAEWKKYFSCLKTLDGAQKDFDQLVSRKKQEAGDANLVASQELTTFVKENLSRLEAEAGGHRGVVYHLEKIKRARNDDELFKEVESLVRAAELSGAASFPPVLFSVIEKHRQVLVYHHEQWEKSREQLDSEAANINKRLSRVARDFNILNSMLFDDRSSLQSDLTGFLEKRLAQADLPTVHFEIFENFGGHEKIQPKGSKQDIDSAQLLQEIHRPAMRRELENNFGFSLVELTLREQVQFSLFLAAADRKTVEKTFALSQKFGPSAARSFLSCEYGDQFREVILSIGEKLPEELARQVFEQYGKLALLAQEKSEELIKEFAAEGKELKVSTADVEQELLRRAKDFLAEVAKAGELSPESVQAKLAQYETDMVIFAGIFKTAFKGEKTIDLQKVRGLNLESRGSAEISSEDQKDILKIFAANWREQKPDSAEFLIQELKDKLAGGDSDGKFYLLKKDGELVAFVRFDKTDDLDGRPAAYGKSFNIKKGLRDSALGEAIMINAIGTEAANKTIVIDVFPELRAGTSYVENFGFVIVGTKEFPSGVSGKTETRLIMKRDDRVGSLYRKNSARAETKIFDLSKGHKEMLQVIKEMTDKNFVGTGFRSDPENKNLRYIVFEPEVQPEVLSKPFERPQDSRKAA
;
A
#
# COMPACT_ATOMS: atom_id res chain seq x y z
N MET A 1 -37.27 43.59 -42.47
CA MET A 1 -36.62 42.96 -41.30
C MET A 1 -37.70 42.23 -40.54
N GLU A 2 -37.86 40.93 -40.80
CA GLU A 2 -38.74 40.06 -40.00
C GLU A 2 -37.85 39.12 -39.20
N GLY A 3 -37.86 39.27 -37.87
CA GLY A 3 -36.98 38.56 -36.95
C GLY A 3 -37.34 37.08 -36.85
N ARG A 4 -36.46 36.22 -37.35
CA ARG A 4 -36.49 34.78 -37.03
C ARG A 4 -36.00 34.59 -35.59
N VAL A 5 -36.91 34.35 -34.68
CA VAL A 5 -36.61 33.85 -33.33
C VAL A 5 -36.11 32.41 -33.48
N ILE A 6 -34.80 32.23 -33.43
CA ILE A 6 -34.17 30.91 -33.35
C ILE A 6 -34.49 30.36 -31.96
N ARG A 7 -35.42 29.40 -31.87
CA ARG A 7 -35.65 28.63 -30.64
C ARG A 7 -34.45 27.71 -30.44
N ILE A 8 -33.57 28.06 -29.50
CA ILE A 8 -32.54 27.16 -29.00
C ILE A 8 -33.27 25.97 -28.32
N PRO A 9 -32.92 24.71 -28.64
CA PRO A 9 -33.51 23.55 -27.97
C PRO A 9 -33.31 23.63 -26.44
N ASP A 10 -34.33 23.28 -25.65
CA ASP A 10 -34.29 23.34 -24.18
C ASP A 10 -33.09 22.58 -23.58
N GLN A 11 -32.60 21.53 -24.24
CA GLN A 11 -31.42 20.79 -23.80
C GLN A 11 -30.13 21.62 -23.93
N SER A 12 -29.94 22.34 -25.03
CA SER A 12 -28.77 23.21 -25.22
C SER A 12 -28.75 24.38 -24.24
N ARG A 13 -29.93 24.85 -23.83
CA ARG A 13 -30.06 25.85 -22.76
C ARG A 13 -29.67 25.28 -21.40
N LYS A 14 -30.11 24.07 -21.04
CA LYS A 14 -29.69 23.38 -19.81
C LYS A 14 -28.19 23.09 -19.78
N ASP A 15 -27.62 22.68 -20.91
CA ASP A 15 -26.17 22.40 -21.01
C ASP A 15 -25.34 23.70 -20.88
N LEU A 16 -25.83 24.83 -21.44
CA LEU A 16 -25.25 26.15 -21.26
C LEU A 16 -25.35 26.64 -19.81
N GLU A 17 -26.53 26.51 -19.19
CA GLU A 17 -26.76 26.87 -17.77
C GLU A 17 -25.87 26.02 -16.84
N LEU A 18 -25.73 24.72 -17.10
CA LEU A 18 -24.82 23.84 -16.35
C LEU A 18 -23.34 24.22 -16.53
N THR A 19 -22.94 24.61 -17.74
CA THR A 19 -21.57 25.03 -18.04
C THR A 19 -21.24 26.37 -17.38
N GLU A 20 -22.18 27.32 -17.40
CA GLU A 20 -22.03 28.62 -16.75
C GLU A 20 -21.98 28.48 -15.22
N GLN A 21 -22.84 27.63 -14.64
CA GLN A 21 -22.80 27.35 -13.21
C GLN A 21 -21.51 26.65 -12.78
N LYS A 22 -21.00 25.69 -13.57
CA LYS A 22 -19.67 25.10 -13.30
C LYS A 22 -18.55 26.15 -13.31
N LYS A 23 -18.57 27.10 -14.26
CA LYS A 23 -17.58 28.20 -14.29
C LYS A 23 -17.69 29.12 -13.09
N GLN A 24 -18.91 29.44 -12.66
CA GLN A 24 -19.14 30.25 -11.45
C GLN A 24 -18.68 29.52 -10.18
N ASP A 25 -18.95 28.22 -10.08
CA ASP A 25 -18.50 27.39 -8.97
C ASP A 25 -16.95 27.32 -8.93
N GLU A 26 -16.26 27.13 -10.06
CA GLU A 26 -14.79 27.13 -10.14
C GLU A 26 -14.17 28.50 -9.81
N LEU A 27 -14.79 29.59 -10.27
CA LEU A 27 -14.35 30.94 -9.91
C LEU A 27 -14.49 31.20 -8.41
N LEU A 28 -15.61 30.75 -7.82
CA LEU A 28 -15.86 30.88 -6.39
C LEU A 28 -14.86 30.04 -5.57
N LYS A 29 -14.55 28.80 -5.99
CA LYS A 29 -13.50 27.99 -5.36
C LYS A 29 -12.15 28.68 -5.40
N SER A 30 -11.74 29.21 -6.56
CA SER A 30 -10.48 29.92 -6.71
C SER A 30 -10.39 31.13 -5.79
N LYS A 31 -11.49 31.88 -5.65
CA LYS A 31 -11.55 33.02 -4.73
C LYS A 31 -11.44 32.57 -3.27
N ILE A 32 -12.22 31.56 -2.86
CA ILE A 32 -12.18 31.03 -1.49
C ILE A 32 -10.77 30.53 -1.14
N ARG A 33 -10.09 29.85 -2.07
CA ARG A 33 -8.71 29.38 -1.86
C ARG A 33 -7.73 30.54 -1.70
N GLN A 34 -7.85 31.56 -2.56
CA GLN A 34 -7.05 32.78 -2.44
C GLN A 34 -7.29 33.47 -1.09
N ASP A 35 -8.55 33.58 -0.64
CA ASP A 35 -8.90 34.18 0.65
C ASP A 35 -8.28 33.38 1.81
N PHE A 36 -8.29 32.04 1.76
CA PHE A 36 -7.57 31.22 2.75
C PHE A 36 -6.07 31.46 2.71
N GLU A 37 -5.44 31.51 1.54
CA GLU A 37 -3.98 31.73 1.41
C GLU A 37 -3.54 33.13 1.88
N GLU A 38 -4.30 34.18 1.54
CA GLU A 38 -4.00 35.57 1.91
C GLU A 38 -4.20 35.84 3.41
N HIS A 39 -5.17 35.18 4.05
CA HIS A 39 -5.50 35.41 5.46
C HIS A 39 -4.94 34.36 6.42
N TYR A 40 -4.34 33.27 5.92
CA TYR A 40 -3.69 32.26 6.76
C TYR A 40 -2.34 32.69 7.36
N LEU A 41 -1.66 33.73 6.82
CA LEU A 41 -0.22 33.90 7.04
C LEU A 41 0.32 35.13 7.82
N PRO A 42 -0.43 36.19 8.22
CA PRO A 42 0.22 37.19 9.10
C PRO A 42 -0.47 37.72 10.38
N ASP A 43 -1.80 37.76 10.53
CA ASP A 43 -2.41 38.67 11.56
C ASP A 43 -3.23 38.03 12.69
N VAL A 44 -3.40 36.71 12.73
CA VAL A 44 -4.29 36.09 13.72
C VAL A 44 -3.73 36.09 15.17
N GLY A 45 -2.44 36.40 15.36
CA GLY A 45 -1.80 36.41 16.68
C GLY A 45 -0.96 37.65 17.03
N ARG A 46 -0.95 38.69 16.18
CA ARG A 46 -0.13 39.92 16.40
C ARG A 46 -0.92 41.22 16.43
N GLY A 47 -2.24 41.15 16.66
CA GLY A 47 -2.98 42.31 17.14
C GLY A 47 -2.40 42.73 18.48
N GLY A 48 -1.63 43.82 18.50
CA GLY A 48 -1.01 44.35 19.71
C GLY A 48 -2.06 44.64 20.78
N GLU A 49 -1.66 44.52 22.05
CA GLU A 49 -2.44 44.79 23.27
C GLU A 49 -3.04 46.22 23.37
N GLU A 50 -3.07 47.02 22.29
CA GLU A 50 -3.43 48.44 22.33
C GLU A 50 -4.76 48.79 21.65
N ASP A 51 -5.45 47.88 20.94
CA ASP A 51 -6.79 48.13 20.38
C ASP A 51 -7.80 47.05 20.83
N ASP A 52 -8.26 47.16 22.08
CA ASP A 52 -9.40 46.43 22.66
C ASP A 52 -10.77 46.73 21.98
N ASP A 53 -10.78 47.41 20.83
CA ASP A 53 -12.00 47.91 20.16
C ASP A 53 -12.50 47.04 19.00
N TRP A 54 -11.82 45.93 18.67
CA TRP A 54 -12.42 44.86 17.87
C TRP A 54 -13.34 43.99 18.76
N GLY A 55 -14.40 44.59 19.26
CA GLY A 55 -15.49 43.96 20.02
C GLY A 55 -16.34 43.00 19.17
N PHE A 56 -15.70 42.12 18.39
CA PHE A 56 -16.36 40.94 17.84
C PHE A 56 -16.55 39.94 18.98
N GLY A 57 -17.64 40.10 19.73
CA GLY A 57 -18.20 38.96 20.43
C GLY A 57 -18.40 37.81 19.42
N SER A 58 -18.27 36.57 19.88
CA SER A 58 -18.41 35.33 19.09
C SER A 58 -19.69 35.22 18.22
N PHE A 59 -20.63 36.15 18.38
CA PHE A 59 -21.90 36.26 17.65
C PHE A 59 -21.83 36.97 16.28
N GLY A 60 -20.66 37.41 15.79
CA GLY A 60 -20.56 38.19 14.54
C GLY A 60 -19.76 37.58 13.38
N ALA A 61 -18.90 36.61 13.66
CA ALA A 61 -17.91 36.17 12.68
C ALA A 61 -18.45 35.17 11.64
N ASP A 62 -19.38 34.29 12.04
CA ASP A 62 -20.12 33.46 11.09
C ASP A 62 -20.94 34.34 10.14
N GLU A 63 -21.54 35.43 10.63
CA GLU A 63 -22.25 36.40 9.79
C GLU A 63 -21.35 37.06 8.75
N GLU A 64 -20.11 37.39 9.13
CA GLU A 64 -19.13 37.98 8.22
C GLU A 64 -18.65 36.98 7.17
N ILE A 65 -18.39 35.73 7.54
CA ILE A 65 -18.06 34.66 6.60
C ILE A 65 -19.22 34.46 5.61
N LEU A 66 -20.45 34.38 6.11
CA LEU A 66 -21.64 34.25 5.26
C LEU A 66 -21.82 35.46 4.33
N ARG A 67 -21.53 36.68 4.81
CA ARG A 67 -21.55 37.89 3.98
C ARG A 67 -20.50 37.82 2.87
N HIS A 68 -19.28 37.34 3.16
CA HIS A 68 -18.22 37.13 2.17
C HIS A 68 -18.61 36.09 1.11
N LEU A 69 -19.34 35.04 1.49
CA LEU A 69 -19.92 34.04 0.58
C LEU A 69 -21.14 34.56 -0.21
N GLY A 70 -21.56 35.80 0.04
CA GLY A 70 -22.75 36.40 -0.56
C GLY A 70 -24.03 35.67 -0.15
N VAL A 71 -24.05 35.11 1.07
CA VAL A 71 -25.20 34.46 1.69
C VAL A 71 -25.96 35.52 2.49
N PRO A 72 -27.11 36.05 2.01
CA PRO A 72 -27.84 37.06 2.75
C PRO A 72 -28.43 36.47 4.03
N MET A 73 -28.04 37.03 5.17
CA MET A 73 -28.65 36.74 6.47
C MET A 73 -30.11 37.18 6.47
N ARG A 74 -31.04 36.25 6.72
CA ARG A 74 -32.45 36.55 6.95
C ARG A 74 -32.83 36.10 8.36
N GLU A 75 -33.65 36.91 9.01
CA GLU A 75 -34.14 36.66 10.38
C GLU A 75 -34.93 35.35 10.51
N ASP A 76 -35.49 34.82 9.41
CA ASP A 76 -36.36 33.64 9.44
C ASP A 76 -35.60 32.30 9.49
N ARG A 77 -34.26 32.32 9.42
CA ARG A 77 -33.39 31.13 9.41
C ARG A 77 -33.83 30.04 8.42
N LYS A 78 -34.60 30.39 7.38
CA LYS A 78 -35.00 29.46 6.33
C LYS A 78 -33.89 29.41 5.30
N TYR A 79 -33.08 28.36 5.38
CA TYR A 79 -31.95 28.17 4.48
C TYR A 79 -32.42 27.87 3.06
N TYR A 80 -32.03 28.72 2.11
CA TYR A 80 -32.27 28.46 0.70
C TYR A 80 -31.25 27.44 0.18
N PRO A 81 -31.65 26.49 -0.70
CA PRO A 81 -30.73 25.49 -1.24
C PRO A 81 -29.44 26.07 -1.85
N GLU A 82 -29.52 27.24 -2.48
CA GLU A 82 -28.34 27.95 -3.03
C GLU A 82 -27.36 28.42 -1.96
N GLN A 83 -27.83 28.86 -0.80
CA GLN A 83 -26.97 29.27 0.32
C GLN A 83 -26.26 28.05 0.89
N GLN A 84 -27.00 26.96 1.13
CA GLN A 84 -26.43 25.70 1.61
C GLN A 84 -25.38 25.16 0.63
N LYS A 85 -25.61 25.28 -0.69
CA LYS A 85 -24.64 24.90 -1.72
C LYS A 85 -23.34 25.73 -1.62
N ARG A 86 -23.43 27.04 -1.40
CA ARG A 86 -22.25 27.92 -1.25
C ARG A 86 -21.47 27.63 0.03
N VAL A 87 -22.16 27.42 1.15
CA VAL A 87 -21.51 27.03 2.41
C VAL A 87 -20.85 25.65 2.27
N ALA A 88 -21.50 24.70 1.58
CA ALA A 88 -20.91 23.38 1.30
C ALA A 88 -19.66 23.48 0.43
N LEU A 89 -19.65 24.37 -0.56
CA LEU A 89 -18.47 24.64 -1.39
C LEU A 89 -17.33 25.23 -0.55
N PHE A 90 -17.63 26.25 0.27
CA PHE A 90 -16.66 26.84 1.19
C PHE A 90 -16.05 25.81 2.13
N MET A 91 -16.89 24.99 2.77
CA MET A 91 -16.44 23.96 3.70
C MET A 91 -15.59 22.88 3.02
N ARG A 92 -15.85 22.53 1.75
CA ARG A 92 -14.98 21.63 0.98
C ARG A 92 -13.63 22.25 0.70
N GLU A 93 -13.59 23.51 0.30
CA GLU A 93 -12.31 24.21 0.09
C GLU A 93 -11.56 24.40 1.41
N PHE A 94 -12.27 24.59 2.53
CA PHE A 94 -11.67 24.61 3.86
C PHE A 94 -11.03 23.26 4.21
N VAL A 95 -11.72 22.14 3.96
CA VAL A 95 -11.15 20.79 4.12
C VAL A 95 -9.92 20.60 3.23
N ASN A 96 -9.99 21.00 1.95
CA ASN A 96 -8.86 20.90 1.02
C ASN A 96 -7.67 21.73 1.49
N PHE A 97 -7.92 22.94 1.95
CA PHE A 97 -6.91 23.83 2.51
C PHE A 97 -6.21 23.20 3.71
N ILE A 98 -6.99 22.64 4.64
CA ILE A 98 -6.43 21.94 5.82
C ILE A 98 -5.59 20.75 5.37
N ARG A 99 -6.02 19.95 4.38
CA ARG A 99 -5.23 18.83 3.86
C ARG A 99 -3.93 19.29 3.22
N ASP A 100 -3.97 20.35 2.42
CA ASP A 100 -2.78 20.91 1.78
C ASP A 100 -1.75 21.40 2.82
N LYS A 101 -2.20 22.04 3.90
CA LYS A 101 -1.34 22.46 5.02
C LYS A 101 -0.88 21.28 5.87
N HIS A 102 -1.77 20.32 6.13
CA HIS A 102 -1.45 19.09 6.83
C HIS A 102 -0.26 18.35 6.17
N ARG A 103 -0.20 18.38 4.83
CA ARG A 103 0.88 17.80 4.01
C ARG A 103 2.23 18.49 4.14
N ASP A 104 2.29 19.72 4.65
CA ASP A 104 3.54 20.43 4.93
C ASP A 104 3.86 20.35 6.44
N PRO A 105 4.86 19.53 6.82
CA PRO A 105 5.24 19.34 8.22
C PRO A 105 5.57 20.66 8.94
N ASN A 106 6.14 21.64 8.22
CA ASN A 106 6.52 22.93 8.79
C ASN A 106 5.32 23.81 9.13
N SER A 107 4.16 23.54 8.53
CA SER A 107 2.96 24.35 8.74
C SER A 107 2.00 23.77 9.77
N ARG A 108 2.32 22.63 10.39
CA ARG A 108 1.41 21.91 11.30
C ARG A 108 1.15 22.63 12.62
N GLU A 109 2.17 23.25 13.20
CA GLU A 109 2.01 24.04 14.42
C GLU A 109 1.10 25.24 14.15
N ASP A 110 1.42 26.02 13.11
CA ASP A 110 0.60 27.14 12.62
C ASP A 110 -0.83 26.68 12.29
N LEU A 111 -0.98 25.51 11.66
CA LEU A 111 -2.30 24.93 11.35
C LEU A 111 -3.07 24.61 12.63
N GLY A 112 -2.42 24.10 13.66
CA GLY A 112 -3.04 23.84 14.97
C GLY A 112 -3.61 25.11 15.61
N GLU A 113 -2.82 26.19 15.64
CA GLU A 113 -3.25 27.50 16.16
C GLU A 113 -4.38 28.10 15.32
N TYR A 114 -4.26 28.00 14.00
CA TYR A 114 -5.28 28.44 13.05
C TYR A 114 -6.61 27.71 13.28
N LEU A 115 -6.58 26.38 13.43
CA LEU A 115 -7.79 25.57 13.65
C LEU A 115 -8.40 25.81 15.03
N ALA A 116 -7.59 26.08 16.05
CA ALA A 116 -8.09 26.50 17.36
C ALA A 116 -8.85 27.83 17.25
N THR A 117 -8.31 28.79 16.50
CA THR A 117 -8.99 30.08 16.25
C THR A 117 -10.29 29.88 15.48
N TRP A 118 -10.27 29.09 14.40
CA TRP A 118 -11.48 28.76 13.65
C TRP A 118 -12.55 28.09 14.49
N ARG A 119 -12.15 27.17 15.38
CA ARG A 119 -13.07 26.55 16.32
C ARG A 119 -13.78 27.61 17.17
N GLU A 120 -13.04 28.53 17.77
CA GLU A 120 -13.62 29.58 18.63
C GLU A 120 -14.51 30.54 17.86
N ILE A 121 -14.12 30.94 16.66
CA ILE A 121 -14.82 31.95 15.86
C ILE A 121 -16.05 31.39 15.14
N ALA A 122 -15.94 30.16 14.60
CA ALA A 122 -16.91 29.63 13.65
C ALA A 122 -17.53 28.29 14.05
N PHE A 123 -17.16 27.66 15.17
CA PHE A 123 -17.71 26.36 15.60
C PHE A 123 -18.04 26.25 17.10
N SER A 124 -17.78 27.27 17.91
CA SER A 124 -17.94 27.21 19.38
C SER A 124 -19.36 27.49 19.87
N VAL A 125 -20.16 28.21 19.06
CA VAL A 125 -21.54 28.60 19.37
C VAL A 125 -22.51 27.88 18.43
N SER A 126 -23.72 27.56 18.87
CA SER A 126 -24.79 27.05 18.00
C SER A 126 -25.91 28.11 17.86
N PRO A 127 -26.40 28.41 16.65
CA PRO A 127 -25.93 27.88 15.37
C PRO A 127 -24.55 28.43 15.01
N ASN A 128 -23.74 27.61 14.34
CA ASN A 128 -22.47 27.99 13.72
C ASN A 128 -22.52 27.74 12.21
N ILE A 129 -21.42 28.04 11.50
CA ILE A 129 -21.29 27.88 10.04
C ILE A 129 -21.69 26.47 9.56
N PHE A 130 -21.48 25.45 10.37
CA PHE A 130 -21.82 24.06 10.03
C PHE A 130 -23.34 23.82 10.03
N ASN A 131 -24.11 24.49 10.89
CA ASN A 131 -25.58 24.42 10.89
C ASN A 131 -26.22 25.01 9.61
N TYR A 132 -25.48 25.80 8.81
CA TYR A 132 -25.96 26.35 7.54
C TYR A 132 -25.83 25.38 6.36
N LEU A 133 -25.23 24.22 6.57
CA LEU A 133 -25.17 23.15 5.58
C LEU A 133 -26.48 22.36 5.57
N ALA A 134 -26.84 21.79 4.41
CA ALA A 134 -27.83 20.72 4.36
C ALA A 134 -27.32 19.50 5.15
N LEU A 135 -28.19 18.79 5.86
CA LEU A 135 -27.79 17.71 6.79
C LEU A 135 -27.05 16.56 6.09
N ASP A 136 -27.31 16.29 4.81
CA ASP A 136 -26.52 15.32 4.03
C ASP A 136 -25.08 15.80 3.79
N SER A 137 -24.90 17.10 3.56
CA SER A 137 -23.62 17.76 3.37
C SER A 137 -22.86 17.95 4.70
N GLN A 138 -23.56 18.18 5.81
CA GLN A 138 -22.97 18.16 7.16
C GLN A 138 -22.29 16.81 7.42
N MET A 139 -23.02 15.72 7.22
CA MET A 139 -22.50 14.36 7.38
C MET A 139 -21.30 14.06 6.47
N GLU A 140 -21.35 14.48 5.20
CA GLU A 140 -20.24 14.32 4.25
C GLU A 140 -18.99 15.11 4.67
N ILE A 141 -19.13 16.40 4.98
CA ILE A 141 -18.02 17.28 5.37
C ILE A 141 -17.41 16.83 6.71
N ALA A 142 -18.24 16.43 7.67
CA ALA A 142 -17.74 15.96 8.96
C ALA A 142 -16.98 14.63 8.84
N ALA A 143 -17.41 13.73 7.96
CA ALA A 143 -16.63 12.53 7.65
C ALA A 143 -15.26 12.88 7.05
N LEU A 144 -15.21 13.82 6.09
CA LEU A 144 -13.95 14.28 5.49
C LEU A 144 -13.02 14.94 6.53
N LEU A 145 -13.56 15.81 7.40
CA LEU A 145 -12.82 16.43 8.50
C LEU A 145 -12.29 15.37 9.47
N SER A 146 -13.09 14.37 9.82
CA SER A 146 -12.67 13.33 10.78
C SER A 146 -11.45 12.51 10.31
N GLY A 147 -11.16 12.52 9.01
CA GLY A 147 -9.97 11.90 8.44
C GLY A 147 -8.66 12.65 8.71
N ILE A 148 -8.73 13.92 9.13
CA ILE A 148 -7.56 14.79 9.36
C ILE A 148 -7.30 14.90 10.87
N PRO A 149 -6.15 14.44 11.41
CA PRO A 149 -6.00 14.37 12.87
C PRO A 149 -5.93 15.73 13.59
N GLU A 150 -5.47 16.81 12.94
CA GLU A 150 -5.44 18.15 13.55
C GLU A 150 -6.83 18.70 13.88
N VAL A 151 -7.86 18.32 13.11
CA VAL A 151 -9.25 18.76 13.36
C VAL A 151 -10.03 17.85 14.29
N GLN A 152 -9.58 16.61 14.52
CA GLN A 152 -10.30 15.61 15.31
C GLN A 152 -10.58 16.08 16.76
N GLY A 153 -9.62 16.79 17.37
CA GLY A 153 -9.72 17.30 18.74
C GLY A 153 -10.20 18.76 18.85
N THR A 154 -10.44 19.43 17.72
CA THR A 154 -10.81 20.85 17.68
C THR A 154 -12.18 21.03 17.04
N ILE A 155 -12.26 21.12 15.71
CA ILE A 155 -13.51 21.35 14.97
C ILE A 155 -14.44 20.14 15.04
N CYS A 156 -13.90 18.92 14.98
CA CYS A 156 -14.74 17.72 15.01
C CYS A 156 -15.47 17.54 16.34
N GLN A 157 -14.90 18.05 17.45
CA GLN A 157 -15.56 18.03 18.75
C GLN A 157 -16.91 18.78 18.71
N SER A 158 -16.98 19.91 18.02
CA SER A 158 -18.23 20.66 17.85
C SER A 158 -19.17 19.99 16.85
N THR A 159 -18.66 19.59 15.68
CA THR A 159 -19.52 19.07 14.59
C THR A 159 -20.18 17.73 14.92
N VAL A 160 -19.52 16.85 15.71
CA VAL A 160 -20.12 15.58 16.16
C VAL A 160 -21.34 15.83 17.05
N GLY A 161 -21.24 16.75 18.01
CA GLY A 161 -22.35 17.08 18.92
C GLY A 161 -23.56 17.66 18.17
N GLU A 162 -23.31 18.62 17.27
CA GLU A 162 -24.33 19.23 16.42
C GLU A 162 -25.00 18.20 15.50
N LEU A 163 -24.23 17.31 14.87
CA LEU A 163 -24.78 16.24 14.02
C LEU A 163 -25.65 15.27 14.80
N VAL A 164 -25.23 14.84 15.99
CA VAL A 164 -26.03 13.95 16.84
C VAL A 164 -27.37 14.61 17.19
N TYR A 165 -27.35 15.91 17.51
CA TYR A 165 -28.55 16.69 17.76
C TYR A 165 -29.47 16.79 16.55
N GLU A 166 -28.97 17.31 15.43
CA GLU A 166 -29.76 17.52 14.21
C GLU A 166 -30.33 16.21 13.68
N LEU A 167 -29.52 15.14 13.64
CA LEU A 167 -29.98 13.83 13.20
C LEU A 167 -31.07 13.32 14.14
N GLN A 168 -30.86 13.31 15.47
CA GLN A 168 -31.85 12.80 16.42
C GLN A 168 -33.22 13.48 16.23
N TRP A 169 -33.27 14.78 15.96
CA TRP A 169 -34.53 15.51 15.74
C TRP A 169 -35.10 15.39 14.33
N PHE A 170 -34.34 14.86 13.36
CA PHE A 170 -34.79 14.59 12.00
C PHE A 170 -35.82 13.43 11.90
N GLY A 171 -36.03 12.71 13.00
CA GLY A 171 -37.10 11.71 13.14
C GLY A 171 -36.96 10.52 12.19
N SER A 172 -38.07 10.06 11.60
CA SER A 172 -38.11 8.83 10.81
C SER A 172 -37.35 8.91 9.47
N GLN A 173 -36.98 10.11 9.01
CA GLN A 173 -36.25 10.31 7.75
C GLN A 173 -34.73 10.14 7.90
N ARG A 174 -34.21 10.00 9.13
CA ARG A 174 -32.77 9.82 9.40
C ARG A 174 -32.14 8.71 8.56
N LYS A 175 -32.76 7.52 8.57
CA LYS A 175 -32.21 6.34 7.86
C LYS A 175 -32.11 6.61 6.36
N GLU A 176 -33.16 7.17 5.75
CA GLU A 176 -33.16 7.54 4.32
C GLU A 176 -32.07 8.57 4.01
N LEU A 177 -31.85 9.52 4.92
CA LEU A 177 -30.81 10.53 4.76
C LEU A 177 -29.40 9.90 4.81
N ILE A 178 -29.13 9.02 5.78
CA ILE A 178 -27.85 8.30 5.90
C ILE A 178 -27.60 7.46 4.63
N GLU A 179 -28.61 6.71 4.16
CA GLU A 179 -28.54 5.91 2.93
C GLU A 179 -28.30 6.79 1.69
N LYS A 180 -28.99 7.93 1.59
CA LYS A 180 -28.83 8.89 0.49
C LYS A 180 -27.43 9.50 0.46
N THR A 181 -26.88 9.88 1.62
CA THR A 181 -25.51 10.38 1.71
C THR A 181 -24.53 9.29 1.30
N PHE A 182 -24.62 8.11 1.93
CA PHE A 182 -23.74 6.98 1.66
C PHE A 182 -23.70 6.58 0.18
N THR A 183 -24.86 6.53 -0.49
CA THR A 183 -24.94 6.11 -1.90
C THR A 183 -24.28 7.08 -2.88
N ARG A 184 -24.18 8.37 -2.54
CA ARG A 184 -23.50 9.40 -3.36
C ARG A 184 -21.99 9.36 -3.25
N LEU A 185 -21.46 8.83 -2.16
CA LEU A 185 -20.03 8.77 -1.89
C LEU A 185 -19.35 7.71 -2.76
N ASN A 186 -18.11 7.97 -3.14
CA ASN A 186 -17.26 6.97 -3.79
C ASN A 186 -16.85 5.87 -2.79
N THR A 187 -16.26 4.77 -3.26
CA THR A 187 -15.93 3.61 -2.39
C THR A 187 -15.08 4.01 -1.18
N VAL A 188 -14.14 4.92 -1.39
CA VAL A 188 -13.19 5.31 -0.36
C VAL A 188 -13.83 6.27 0.65
N GLU A 189 -14.58 7.27 0.16
CA GLU A 189 -15.40 8.15 1.01
C GLU A 189 -16.43 7.37 1.83
N LYS A 190 -17.00 6.29 1.28
CA LYS A 190 -17.89 5.38 2.01
C LYS A 190 -17.20 4.67 3.18
N LEU A 191 -15.93 4.30 3.03
CA LEU A 191 -15.16 3.69 4.12
C LEU A 191 -14.96 4.69 5.25
N ASP A 192 -14.51 5.89 4.94
CA ASP A 192 -14.38 6.98 5.92
C ASP A 192 -15.72 7.34 6.57
N PHE A 193 -16.80 7.37 5.79
CA PHE A 193 -18.14 7.62 6.29
C PHE A 193 -18.59 6.56 7.31
N LEU A 194 -18.34 5.28 7.05
CA LEU A 194 -18.65 4.20 8.00
C LEU A 194 -17.84 4.34 9.30
N ASN A 195 -16.57 4.70 9.19
CA ASN A 195 -15.74 4.98 10.36
C ASN A 195 -16.28 6.17 11.16
N TYR A 196 -16.77 7.21 10.48
CA TYR A 196 -17.38 8.37 11.13
C TYR A 196 -18.76 8.04 11.73
N LEU A 197 -19.56 7.17 11.12
CA LEU A 197 -20.81 6.70 11.70
C LEU A 197 -20.60 5.98 13.05
N ASN A 198 -19.45 5.33 13.27
CA ASN A 198 -19.12 4.78 14.59
C ASN A 198 -19.01 5.89 15.64
N THR A 199 -18.33 6.99 15.32
CA THR A 199 -18.24 8.19 16.16
C THR A 199 -19.63 8.73 16.50
N ILE A 200 -20.51 8.88 15.50
CA ILE A 200 -21.88 9.39 15.68
C ILE A 200 -22.70 8.44 16.56
N GLY A 201 -22.70 7.14 16.26
CA GLY A 201 -23.44 6.15 17.03
C GLY A 201 -22.96 6.07 18.48
N SER A 202 -21.65 5.93 18.70
CA SER A 202 -21.06 5.89 20.03
C SER A 202 -21.31 7.18 20.82
N SER A 203 -21.28 8.35 20.17
CA SER A 203 -21.62 9.62 20.83
C SER A 203 -23.11 9.73 21.16
N ALA A 204 -23.99 9.26 20.28
CA ALA A 204 -25.43 9.27 20.51
C ALA A 204 -25.80 8.39 21.71
N LEU A 205 -25.19 7.21 21.80
CA LEU A 205 -25.32 6.30 22.93
C LEU A 205 -24.79 6.91 24.24
N ALA A 206 -23.60 7.52 24.22
CA ALA A 206 -22.99 8.13 25.41
C ALA A 206 -23.84 9.26 26.00
N GLN A 207 -24.60 9.97 25.17
CA GLN A 207 -25.48 11.06 25.59
C GLN A 207 -26.81 10.57 26.20
N GLY A 208 -27.25 9.35 25.89
CA GLY A 208 -28.44 8.71 26.44
C GLY A 208 -29.80 9.32 26.05
N TRP A 209 -29.83 10.49 25.41
CA TRP A 209 -31.06 11.08 24.85
C TRP A 209 -31.21 10.84 23.34
N ALA A 210 -30.17 10.35 22.68
CA ALA A 210 -30.11 10.09 21.24
C ALA A 210 -30.09 8.59 20.89
N ASP A 211 -30.67 7.73 21.74
CA ASP A 211 -30.67 6.28 21.57
C ASP A 211 -31.28 5.83 20.23
N ASP A 212 -32.33 6.51 19.75
CA ASP A 212 -32.95 6.18 18.45
C ASP A 212 -31.97 6.36 17.29
N LEU A 213 -31.15 7.43 17.31
CA LEU A 213 -30.08 7.63 16.33
C LEU A 213 -29.04 6.51 16.42
N TYR A 214 -28.62 6.10 17.62
CA TYR A 214 -27.70 4.96 17.80
C TYR A 214 -28.28 3.70 17.13
N TYR A 215 -29.54 3.36 17.40
CA TYR A 215 -30.17 2.18 16.80
C TYR A 215 -30.34 2.28 15.28
N ASP A 216 -30.62 3.47 14.74
CA ASP A 216 -30.70 3.69 13.30
C ASP A 216 -29.33 3.52 12.63
N VAL A 217 -28.25 4.03 13.24
CA VAL A 217 -26.87 3.83 12.77
C VAL A 217 -26.50 2.34 12.84
N LEU A 218 -26.73 1.68 13.98
CA LEU A 218 -26.45 0.25 14.17
C LEU A 218 -27.20 -0.62 13.15
N LYS A 219 -28.45 -0.28 12.87
CA LYS A 219 -29.27 -0.96 11.88
C LYS A 219 -28.73 -0.73 10.47
N PHE A 220 -28.38 0.50 10.11
CA PHE A 220 -27.80 0.83 8.81
C PHE A 220 -26.50 0.04 8.56
N VAL A 221 -25.57 0.01 9.51
CA VAL A 221 -24.32 -0.76 9.35
C VAL A 221 -24.58 -2.27 9.31
N SER A 222 -25.58 -2.77 10.06
CA SER A 222 -25.99 -4.17 10.00
C SER A 222 -26.60 -4.54 8.65
N ASP A 223 -27.41 -3.65 8.06
CA ASP A 223 -28.02 -3.83 6.73
C ASP A 223 -26.91 -3.89 5.65
N LEU A 224 -25.89 -3.03 5.75
CA LEU A 224 -24.72 -3.06 4.85
C LEU A 224 -23.85 -4.31 5.01
N GLU A 225 -23.64 -4.79 6.24
CA GLU A 225 -22.94 -6.04 6.50
C GLU A 225 -23.71 -7.24 5.89
N ALA A 226 -25.04 -7.24 5.96
CA ALA A 226 -25.88 -8.31 5.42
C ALA A 226 -26.00 -8.27 3.89
N ASP A 227 -25.86 -7.10 3.27
CA ASP A 227 -26.00 -6.94 1.82
C ASP A 227 -24.79 -7.50 1.06
N LYS A 228 -24.99 -8.68 0.47
CA LYS A 228 -23.94 -9.36 -0.28
C LYS A 228 -23.50 -8.65 -1.56
N LYS A 229 -24.28 -7.67 -2.04
CA LYS A 229 -23.96 -6.86 -3.23
C LYS A 229 -22.99 -5.73 -2.92
N GLN A 230 -22.78 -5.39 -1.65
CA GLN A 230 -21.82 -4.36 -1.27
C GLN A 230 -20.40 -4.79 -1.62
N HIS A 231 -19.58 -3.77 -1.87
CA HIS A 231 -18.15 -3.95 -2.07
C HIS A 231 -17.52 -4.64 -0.85
N LEU A 232 -16.51 -5.49 -1.06
CA LEU A 232 -15.89 -6.27 0.01
C LEU A 232 -15.40 -5.39 1.19
N PHE A 233 -14.62 -4.36 0.89
CA PHE A 233 -14.10 -3.44 1.92
C PHE A 233 -15.22 -2.73 2.68
N ILE A 234 -16.33 -2.39 2.02
CA ILE A 234 -17.52 -1.82 2.67
C ILE A 234 -18.14 -2.82 3.64
N ASN A 235 -18.22 -4.08 3.25
CA ASN A 235 -18.74 -5.14 4.11
C ASN A 235 -17.86 -5.34 5.36
N TYR A 236 -16.53 -5.31 5.21
CA TYR A 236 -15.60 -5.41 6.34
C TYR A 236 -15.64 -4.18 7.26
N ALA A 237 -15.68 -2.98 6.69
CA ALA A 237 -15.87 -1.76 7.46
C ALA A 237 -17.21 -1.77 8.22
N ALA A 238 -18.30 -2.21 7.60
CA ALA A 238 -19.61 -2.33 8.23
C ALA A 238 -19.63 -3.37 9.37
N ARG A 239 -18.97 -4.53 9.19
CA ARG A 239 -18.79 -5.52 10.26
C ARG A 239 -18.01 -4.96 11.43
N SER A 240 -16.88 -4.30 11.15
CA SER A 240 -16.06 -3.64 12.17
C SER A 240 -16.87 -2.58 12.92
N ALA A 241 -17.60 -1.74 12.18
CA ALA A 241 -18.46 -0.71 12.73
C ALA A 241 -19.53 -1.27 13.69
N LYS A 242 -20.24 -2.31 13.24
CA LYS A 242 -21.22 -3.02 14.07
C LYS A 242 -20.60 -3.63 15.33
N ALA A 243 -19.43 -4.25 15.22
CA ALA A 243 -18.73 -4.83 16.37
C ALA A 243 -18.34 -3.74 17.38
N THR A 244 -17.81 -2.61 16.90
CA THR A 244 -17.45 -1.45 17.74
C THR A 244 -18.68 -0.86 18.44
N LEU A 245 -19.77 -0.61 17.70
CA LEU A 245 -21.02 -0.08 18.28
C LEU A 245 -21.66 -1.06 19.27
N GLY A 246 -21.56 -2.37 19.01
CA GLY A 246 -22.01 -3.41 19.94
C GLY A 246 -21.17 -3.45 21.22
N LYS A 247 -19.85 -3.29 21.10
CA LYS A 247 -18.96 -3.16 22.27
C LYS A 247 -19.28 -1.90 23.07
N GLU A 248 -19.46 -0.77 22.41
CA GLU A 248 -19.79 0.51 23.06
C GLU A 248 -21.11 0.42 23.86
N MET A 249 -22.07 -0.39 23.41
CA MET A 249 -23.32 -0.65 24.15
C MET A 249 -23.09 -1.33 25.50
N VAL A 250 -22.09 -2.21 25.58
CA VAL A 250 -21.77 -2.99 26.78
C VAL A 250 -20.74 -2.25 27.65
N GLU A 251 -19.74 -1.65 27.02
CA GLU A 251 -18.63 -0.93 27.62
C GLU A 251 -18.50 0.45 26.96
N PRO A 252 -19.32 1.43 27.38
CA PRO A 252 -19.23 2.79 26.84
C PRO A 252 -17.85 3.36 27.12
N THR A 253 -17.16 3.80 26.07
CA THR A 253 -15.86 4.45 26.15
C THR A 253 -15.91 5.94 25.92
N ARG A 254 -17.02 6.44 25.40
CA ARG A 254 -17.31 7.87 25.33
C ARG A 254 -18.08 8.32 26.57
N GLY A 255 -17.60 9.39 27.18
CA GLY A 255 -18.33 10.14 28.20
C GLY A 255 -19.13 11.30 27.59
N VAL A 256 -19.93 11.97 28.41
CA VAL A 256 -20.59 13.25 28.01
C VAL A 256 -19.62 14.44 28.12
N THR A 257 -18.56 14.28 28.92
CA THR A 257 -17.53 15.30 29.13
C THR A 257 -16.28 14.94 28.36
N PHE A 258 -15.79 15.88 27.55
CA PHE A 258 -14.55 15.74 26.81
C PHE A 258 -13.61 16.90 27.13
N ARG A 259 -12.31 16.66 27.04
CA ARG A 259 -11.32 17.73 27.13
C ARG A 259 -11.12 18.34 25.75
N SER A 260 -11.02 19.66 25.67
CA SER A 260 -10.62 20.35 24.44
C SER A 260 -9.28 19.79 23.95
N GLY A 261 -9.17 19.51 22.64
CA GLY A 261 -7.98 18.87 22.07
C GLY A 261 -7.99 17.34 22.09
N ASP A 262 -9.00 16.70 22.71
CA ASP A 262 -9.12 15.25 22.68
C ASP A 262 -9.58 14.75 21.30
N ARG A 263 -8.61 14.28 20.51
CA ARG A 263 -8.85 13.73 19.17
C ARG A 263 -9.81 12.54 19.14
N SER A 264 -9.93 11.81 20.26
CA SER A 264 -10.84 10.66 20.35
C SER A 264 -12.33 11.04 20.24
N VAL A 265 -12.65 12.34 20.34
CA VAL A 265 -14.01 12.86 20.19
C VAL A 265 -14.43 12.91 18.73
N GLY A 266 -13.56 13.43 17.85
CA GLY A 266 -13.81 13.51 16.42
C GLY A 266 -13.79 12.16 15.71
N ARG A 267 -12.97 11.22 16.19
CA ARG A 267 -12.90 9.85 15.67
C ARG A 267 -12.75 8.84 16.79
N GLN A 268 -13.61 7.84 16.85
CA GLN A 268 -13.55 6.83 17.92
C GLN A 268 -12.19 6.13 17.90
N ALA A 269 -11.51 6.16 19.05
CA ALA A 269 -10.23 5.49 19.21
C ALA A 269 -10.40 3.96 19.09
N ASP A 270 -9.45 3.30 18.43
CA ASP A 270 -9.42 1.85 18.43
C ASP A 270 -8.90 1.37 19.79
N GLN A 271 -9.83 0.90 20.63
CA GLN A 271 -9.56 0.41 21.97
C GLN A 271 -8.62 -0.81 21.98
N GLY A 272 -8.33 -1.41 20.82
CA GLY A 272 -7.40 -2.52 20.65
C GLY A 272 -5.94 -2.12 20.43
N LEU A 273 -5.59 -0.83 20.53
CA LEU A 273 -4.24 -0.32 20.29
C LEU A 273 -3.53 0.10 21.59
N PRO A 274 -3.11 -0.82 22.49
CA PRO A 274 -1.97 -0.47 23.34
C PRO A 274 -0.80 -0.08 22.44
N ILE A 275 0.09 0.81 22.92
CA ILE A 275 1.43 0.98 22.34
C ILE A 275 2.09 -0.40 22.43
N GLY A 276 1.90 -1.18 21.37
CA GLY A 276 2.22 -2.59 21.36
C GLY A 276 3.72 -2.79 21.48
N GLU A 277 4.13 -3.99 21.88
CA GLU A 277 5.53 -4.42 21.87
C GLU A 277 6.19 -4.16 20.51
N GLU A 278 5.45 -4.31 19.41
CA GLU A 278 5.89 -3.98 18.06
C GLU A 278 6.29 -2.50 17.91
N SER A 279 5.47 -1.56 18.40
CA SER A 279 5.77 -0.12 18.31
C SER A 279 7.03 0.23 19.09
N ARG A 280 7.19 -0.35 20.29
CA ARG A 280 8.39 -0.17 21.10
C ARG A 280 9.63 -0.74 20.40
N LEU A 281 9.51 -1.93 19.80
CA LEU A 281 10.58 -2.58 19.04
C LEU A 281 11.00 -1.77 17.81
N ILE A 282 10.05 -1.14 17.14
CA ILE A 282 10.34 -0.28 15.98
C ILE A 282 11.06 1.00 16.45
N ILE A 283 10.53 1.68 17.48
CA ILE A 283 11.13 2.91 18.02
C ILE A 283 12.53 2.64 18.62
N SER A 284 12.81 1.45 19.15
CA SER A 284 14.15 1.11 19.64
C SER A 284 15.20 0.91 18.56
N LYS A 285 14.80 0.93 17.28
CA LYS A 285 15.69 0.73 16.13
C LYS A 285 15.80 1.94 15.21
N MET A 286 14.94 2.94 15.34
CA MET A 286 15.02 4.19 14.55
C MET A 286 14.75 5.42 15.40
N LYS A 287 15.31 6.53 14.94
CA LYS A 287 14.80 7.85 15.31
C LYS A 287 13.82 8.30 14.23
N PRO A 288 12.51 8.36 14.48
CA PRO A 288 11.60 8.93 13.50
C PRO A 288 11.89 10.44 13.35
N ASP A 289 11.74 10.97 12.14
CA ASP A 289 11.93 12.40 11.89
C ASP A 289 10.75 13.25 12.42
N GLU A 290 10.90 14.57 12.34
CA GLU A 290 9.89 15.55 12.81
C GLU A 290 8.57 15.45 12.03
N ILE A 291 8.58 14.81 10.85
CA ILE A 291 7.40 14.60 10.00
C ILE A 291 6.51 13.48 10.55
N SER A 292 7.12 12.52 11.26
CA SER A 292 6.39 11.41 11.88
C SER A 292 5.28 11.90 12.81
N TYR A 293 4.09 11.32 12.69
CA TYR A 293 2.97 11.73 13.51
C TYR A 293 3.21 11.35 14.98
N THR A 294 3.05 12.33 15.87
CA THR A 294 3.49 12.32 17.28
C THR A 294 2.74 11.36 18.20
N GLU A 295 1.78 10.56 17.70
CA GLU A 295 1.00 9.66 18.57
C GLU A 295 1.75 8.39 19.00
N SER A 296 3.03 8.27 18.62
CA SER A 296 3.98 7.25 19.13
C SER A 296 3.59 5.80 18.87
N VAL A 297 2.60 5.55 17.99
CA VAL A 297 2.21 4.21 17.56
C VAL A 297 2.78 3.97 16.17
N PHE A 298 3.80 3.13 16.09
CA PHE A 298 4.41 2.66 14.86
C PHE A 298 4.09 1.18 14.68
N ARG A 299 3.79 0.76 13.46
CA ARG A 299 3.60 -0.66 13.13
C ARG A 299 4.22 -0.97 11.79
N ARG A 300 4.67 -2.21 11.65
CA ARG A 300 5.03 -2.75 10.36
C ARG A 300 3.76 -2.98 9.57
N ILE A 301 3.67 -2.36 8.41
CA ILE A 301 2.51 -2.54 7.54
C ILE A 301 2.81 -3.44 6.36
N SER A 302 4.07 -3.49 5.92
CA SER A 302 4.55 -4.34 4.84
C SER A 302 5.92 -4.92 5.15
N LYS A 303 6.44 -5.72 4.22
CA LYS A 303 7.75 -6.33 4.34
C LYS A 303 8.87 -5.30 4.48
N ASP A 304 8.69 -4.16 3.82
CA ASP A 304 9.66 -3.10 3.54
C ASP A 304 9.19 -1.73 4.03
N SER A 305 8.16 -1.65 4.88
CA SER A 305 7.62 -0.37 5.34
C SER A 305 7.00 -0.41 6.74
N VAL A 306 7.12 0.71 7.42
CA VAL A 306 6.52 1.02 8.73
C VAL A 306 5.63 2.23 8.56
N ALA A 307 4.49 2.25 9.25
CA ALA A 307 3.64 3.44 9.33
C ALA A 307 3.47 3.91 10.77
N SER A 308 3.27 5.21 10.92
CA SER A 308 2.71 5.81 12.13
C SER A 308 1.19 5.75 12.07
N PHE A 309 0.54 5.60 13.22
CA PHE A 309 -0.91 5.50 13.35
C PHE A 309 -1.44 6.54 14.33
N ASP A 310 -2.63 7.06 14.04
CA ASP A 310 -3.41 7.81 15.02
C ASP A 310 -4.13 6.86 16.02
N ARG A 311 -4.74 7.45 17.05
CA ARG A 311 -5.55 6.77 18.07
C ARG A 311 -6.73 6.00 17.49
N ALA A 312 -7.23 6.37 16.32
CA ALA A 312 -8.29 5.68 15.62
C ALA A 312 -7.78 4.50 14.77
N GLY A 313 -6.47 4.21 14.81
CA GLY A 313 -5.85 3.15 14.03
C GLY A 313 -5.74 3.47 12.55
N THR A 314 -5.76 4.75 12.19
CA THR A 314 -5.58 5.22 10.81
C THR A 314 -4.11 5.49 10.56
N ALA A 315 -3.53 4.93 9.49
CA ALA A 315 -2.13 5.21 9.13
C ALA A 315 -1.96 6.67 8.70
N GLN A 316 -0.98 7.39 9.25
CA GLN A 316 -0.82 8.83 9.04
C GLN A 316 0.44 9.18 8.22
N SER A 317 1.53 8.49 8.49
CA SER A 317 2.76 8.61 7.72
C SER A 317 3.40 7.25 7.53
N LEU A 318 4.27 7.12 6.53
CA LEU A 318 4.94 5.87 6.18
C LEU A 318 6.41 6.11 5.85
N ALA A 319 7.24 5.15 6.20
CA ALA A 319 8.65 5.10 5.83
C ALA A 319 8.99 3.74 5.23
N PHE A 320 9.82 3.76 4.18
CA PHE A 320 10.47 2.56 3.68
C PHE A 320 11.66 2.19 4.57
N ILE A 321 11.76 0.92 4.94
CA ILE A 321 12.84 0.41 5.78
C ILE A 321 13.54 -0.77 5.12
N GLY A 322 14.85 -0.89 5.37
CA GLY A 322 15.64 -2.04 4.94
C GLY A 322 15.26 -3.31 5.69
N ARG A 323 15.62 -4.48 5.15
CA ARG A 323 15.30 -5.78 5.78
C ARG A 323 16.07 -5.98 7.08
N GLU A 324 17.31 -5.50 7.10
CA GLU A 324 18.22 -5.46 8.24
C GLU A 324 17.61 -4.73 9.45
N PHE A 325 16.69 -3.79 9.20
CA PHE A 325 16.00 -3.03 10.25
C PHE A 325 15.10 -3.92 11.12
N LEU A 326 14.68 -5.08 10.61
CA LEU A 326 13.66 -5.92 11.21
C LEU A 326 14.20 -7.16 11.91
N GLU A 327 15.51 -7.42 11.85
CA GLU A 327 16.10 -8.58 12.51
C GLU A 327 16.06 -8.43 14.03
N GLU A 328 15.69 -9.51 14.73
CA GLU A 328 15.42 -9.53 16.18
C GLU A 328 16.72 -9.41 16.99
N ASN A 329 17.15 -8.19 17.29
CA ASN A 329 18.02 -7.92 18.44
C ASN A 329 17.40 -6.79 19.27
N PRO A 330 16.57 -7.12 20.28
CA PRO A 330 15.82 -6.15 21.08
C PRO A 330 16.61 -5.52 22.24
N ASP A 331 17.96 -5.59 22.24
CA ASP A 331 18.75 -5.16 23.41
C ASP A 331 18.88 -3.63 23.59
N THR A 332 18.36 -2.83 22.65
CA THR A 332 18.35 -1.36 22.77
C THR A 332 17.01 -0.84 23.28
N ALA A 333 17.06 0.09 24.23
CA ALA A 333 15.90 0.84 24.69
C ALA A 333 15.38 1.81 23.62
N PRO A 334 14.06 2.06 23.55
CA PRO A 334 13.52 3.14 22.72
C PRO A 334 14.10 4.50 23.11
N VAL A 335 14.72 5.23 22.16
CA VAL A 335 15.30 6.56 22.41
C VAL A 335 14.30 7.53 23.02
N GLN A 336 13.05 7.48 22.59
CA GLN A 336 11.97 8.32 23.13
C GLN A 336 11.68 8.05 24.61
N GLU A 337 11.83 6.80 25.07
CA GLU A 337 11.67 6.47 26.48
C GLU A 337 12.88 6.96 27.29
N ILE A 338 14.09 6.93 26.71
CA ILE A 338 15.29 7.55 27.30
C ILE A 338 15.10 9.07 27.41
N GLU A 339 14.61 9.75 26.37
CA GLU A 339 14.37 11.20 26.33
C GLU A 339 13.27 11.62 27.31
N LYS A 340 12.15 10.89 27.38
CA LYS A 340 11.09 11.14 28.39
C LYS A 340 11.62 10.95 29.81
N LEU A 341 12.46 9.94 30.02
CA LEU A 341 13.10 9.71 31.31
C LEU A 341 14.12 10.80 31.65
N LEU A 342 14.85 11.33 30.67
CA LEU A 342 15.74 12.49 30.84
C LEU A 342 14.94 13.72 31.25
N GLU A 343 13.86 14.05 30.53
CA GLU A 343 12.99 15.18 30.88
C GLU A 343 12.38 14.99 32.28
N ALA A 344 11.93 13.78 32.60
CA ALA A 344 11.45 13.44 33.93
C ALA A 344 12.56 13.61 34.99
N CYS A 345 13.80 13.25 34.65
CA CYS A 345 14.93 13.39 35.53
C CYS A 345 15.33 14.85 35.75
N GLU A 346 15.21 15.72 34.75
CA GLU A 346 15.58 17.14 34.84
C GLU A 346 14.61 17.99 35.67
N ARG A 347 13.42 17.46 35.99
CA ARG A 347 12.44 18.19 36.81
C ARG A 347 13.00 18.50 38.21
N PRO A 348 12.98 19.76 38.67
CA PRO A 348 13.64 20.16 39.92
C PRO A 348 12.97 19.64 41.20
N ASN A 349 11.73 19.16 41.11
CA ASN A 349 10.88 18.84 42.28
C ASN A 349 10.39 17.39 42.26
N TRP A 350 11.30 16.43 42.47
CA TRP A 350 10.89 15.04 42.68
C TRP A 350 10.15 14.92 44.01
N THR A 351 9.00 14.23 43.99
CA THR A 351 8.29 13.83 45.20
C THR A 351 8.61 12.37 45.54
N PRO A 352 8.43 11.92 46.80
CA PRO A 352 8.61 10.52 47.17
C PRO A 352 7.77 9.54 46.34
N ASP A 353 6.63 9.99 45.79
CA ASP A 353 5.73 9.19 44.93
C ASP A 353 6.12 9.23 43.44
N PHE A 354 6.92 10.22 43.02
CA PHE A 354 7.41 10.34 41.65
C PHE A 354 8.62 9.44 41.39
N LEU A 355 9.56 9.38 42.35
CA LEU A 355 10.80 8.61 42.24
C LEU A 355 10.59 7.13 41.86
N PRO A 356 9.67 6.37 42.50
CA PRO A 356 9.43 4.98 42.14
C PRO A 356 9.02 4.81 40.68
N LYS A 357 8.24 5.75 40.13
CA LYS A 357 7.77 5.72 38.73
C LYS A 357 8.93 5.92 37.76
N VAL A 358 9.86 6.83 38.07
CA VAL A 358 11.07 7.06 37.24
C VAL A 358 11.95 5.81 37.23
N LEU A 359 12.18 5.21 38.41
CA LEU A 359 13.02 4.01 38.53
C LEU A 359 12.38 2.78 37.89
N GLU A 360 11.05 2.64 37.97
CA GLU A 360 10.28 1.59 37.29
C GLU A 360 10.36 1.75 35.78
N LEU A 361 10.13 2.96 35.26
CA LEU A 361 10.25 3.26 33.83
C LEU A 361 11.67 2.98 33.30
N LEU A 362 12.71 3.33 34.07
CA LEU A 362 14.09 3.00 33.70
C LEU A 362 14.30 1.47 33.69
N ASN A 363 13.90 0.79 34.77
CA ASN A 363 14.10 -0.65 34.92
C ASN A 363 13.35 -1.46 33.84
N ASP A 364 12.12 -1.07 33.52
CA ASP A 364 11.26 -1.87 32.64
C ASP A 364 11.34 -1.42 31.17
N GLY A 365 11.62 -0.14 30.93
CA GLY A 365 11.61 0.48 29.61
C GLY A 365 12.99 0.73 28.99
N VAL A 366 14.05 0.86 29.80
CA VAL A 366 15.41 1.18 29.30
C VAL A 366 16.42 0.05 29.51
N LEU A 367 16.33 -0.66 30.63
CA LEU A 367 17.29 -1.72 30.92
C LEU A 367 16.97 -3.01 30.16
N GLY A 368 17.99 -3.67 29.61
CA GLY A 368 17.85 -4.98 28.97
C GLY A 368 17.49 -6.07 29.98
N GLU A 369 16.92 -7.21 29.54
CA GLU A 369 16.41 -8.26 30.43
C GLU A 369 17.45 -8.78 31.46
N VAL A 370 18.74 -8.79 31.11
CA VAL A 370 19.83 -9.20 32.02
C VAL A 370 20.14 -8.15 33.09
N GLU A 371 19.80 -6.89 32.82
CA GLU A 371 20.06 -5.73 33.69
C GLU A 371 18.91 -5.48 34.67
N LYS A 372 17.67 -5.88 34.30
CA LYS A 372 16.46 -5.63 35.09
C LYS A 372 16.55 -6.23 36.49
N GLY A 373 16.44 -5.36 37.50
CA GLY A 373 16.51 -5.74 38.91
C GLY A 373 17.85 -6.33 39.36
N ASP A 374 18.90 -6.31 38.53
CA ASP A 374 20.25 -6.70 38.97
C ASP A 374 20.87 -5.56 39.77
N GLY A 375 20.80 -5.69 41.10
CA GLY A 375 21.38 -4.71 41.99
C GLY A 375 22.88 -4.47 41.78
N LYS A 376 23.65 -5.43 41.24
CA LYS A 376 25.07 -5.20 40.91
C LYS A 376 25.23 -4.25 39.74
N PHE A 377 24.41 -4.40 38.70
CA PHE A 377 24.38 -3.48 37.56
C PHE A 377 23.99 -2.07 38.01
N TRP A 378 22.87 -1.96 38.75
CA TRP A 378 22.39 -0.69 39.29
C TRP A 378 23.46 0.04 40.12
N HIS A 379 24.10 -0.66 41.06
CA HIS A 379 25.13 -0.08 41.91
C HIS A 379 26.37 0.39 41.13
N ARG A 380 26.76 -0.35 40.08
CA ARG A 380 28.03 -0.12 39.36
C ARG A 380 27.90 0.84 38.19
N GLU A 381 26.82 0.73 37.42
CA GLU A 381 26.64 1.44 36.14
C GLU A 381 25.68 2.61 36.24
N ILE A 382 24.75 2.62 37.21
CA ILE A 382 23.71 3.65 37.32
C ILE A 382 23.98 4.55 38.52
N SER A 383 23.82 4.07 39.75
CA SER A 383 23.97 4.90 40.95
C SER A 383 24.43 4.12 42.18
N SER A 384 25.34 4.75 42.92
CA SER A 384 25.94 4.19 44.14
C SER A 384 25.18 4.53 45.43
N CYS A 385 24.07 5.27 45.36
CA CYS A 385 23.26 5.69 46.51
C CYS A 385 22.73 4.51 47.36
N LEU A 386 22.58 3.33 46.75
CA LEU A 386 22.29 2.07 47.44
C LEU A 386 23.35 1.02 47.07
N SER A 387 23.63 0.10 48.00
CA SER A 387 24.45 -1.09 47.70
C SER A 387 23.73 -2.04 46.75
N ALA A 388 24.47 -2.95 46.12
CA ALA A 388 23.88 -3.95 45.23
C ALA A 388 22.78 -4.82 45.90
N ALA A 389 22.91 -5.14 47.19
CA ALA A 389 21.90 -5.90 47.91
C ALA A 389 20.64 -5.05 48.18
N GLU A 390 20.81 -3.77 48.45
CA GLU A 390 19.72 -2.82 48.69
C GLU A 390 18.95 -2.51 47.40
N TRP A 391 19.63 -2.28 46.27
CA TRP A 391 18.99 -2.14 44.96
C TRP A 391 18.16 -3.38 44.60
N LYS A 392 18.73 -4.57 44.75
CA LYS A 392 18.01 -5.82 44.52
C LYS A 392 16.78 -5.94 45.43
N LYS A 393 16.91 -5.53 46.70
CA LYS A 393 15.80 -5.51 47.66
C LYS A 393 14.74 -4.47 47.27
N TYR A 394 15.14 -3.29 46.78
CA TYR A 394 14.25 -2.23 46.33
C TYR A 394 13.33 -2.71 45.20
N PHE A 395 13.89 -3.22 44.09
CA PHE A 395 13.09 -3.73 42.97
C PHE A 395 12.24 -4.96 43.34
N SER A 396 12.75 -5.82 44.22
CA SER A 396 11.95 -6.92 44.76
C SER A 396 10.74 -6.41 45.57
N CYS A 397 10.90 -5.33 46.33
CA CYS A 397 9.79 -4.70 47.05
C CYS A 397 8.80 -4.07 46.07
N LEU A 398 9.29 -3.29 45.11
CA LEU A 398 8.47 -2.63 44.09
C LEU A 398 7.62 -3.64 43.31
N LYS A 399 8.23 -4.71 42.79
CA LYS A 399 7.53 -5.80 42.08
C LYS A 399 6.47 -6.50 42.96
N THR A 400 6.76 -6.67 44.25
CA THR A 400 5.80 -7.28 45.19
C THR A 400 4.62 -6.34 45.47
N LEU A 401 4.88 -5.04 45.58
CA LEU A 401 3.85 -4.02 45.79
C LEU A 401 2.97 -3.85 44.54
N ASP A 402 3.56 -3.77 43.35
CA ASP A 402 2.81 -3.72 42.07
C ASP A 402 1.95 -4.98 41.87
N GLY A 403 2.53 -6.18 42.09
CA GLY A 403 1.78 -7.43 42.01
C GLY A 403 0.58 -7.45 42.96
N ALA A 404 0.75 -6.93 44.19
CA ALA A 404 -0.35 -6.86 45.15
C ALA A 404 -1.39 -5.77 44.83
N GLN A 405 -0.99 -4.67 44.21
CA GLN A 405 -1.93 -3.67 43.68
C GLN A 405 -2.77 -4.29 42.56
N LYS A 406 -2.16 -5.02 41.63
CA LYS A 406 -2.87 -5.77 40.57
C LYS A 406 -3.83 -6.80 41.14
N ASP A 407 -3.41 -7.56 42.15
CA ASP A 407 -4.27 -8.51 42.87
C ASP A 407 -5.47 -7.79 43.52
N PHE A 408 -5.24 -6.61 44.11
CA PHE A 408 -6.29 -5.79 44.71
C PHE A 408 -7.26 -5.22 43.67
N ASP A 409 -6.78 -4.71 42.54
CA ASP A 409 -7.62 -4.19 41.45
C ASP A 409 -8.45 -5.29 40.80
N GLN A 410 -7.88 -6.49 40.61
CA GLN A 410 -8.61 -7.68 40.17
C GLN A 410 -9.68 -8.08 41.18
N LEU A 411 -9.37 -8.02 42.48
CA LEU A 411 -10.31 -8.30 43.54
C LEU A 411 -11.47 -7.30 43.55
N VAL A 412 -11.19 -5.99 43.46
CA VAL A 412 -12.21 -4.93 43.34
C VAL A 412 -13.11 -5.19 42.14
N SER A 413 -12.52 -5.49 40.99
CA SER A 413 -13.27 -5.79 39.75
C SER A 413 -14.18 -7.01 39.93
N ARG A 414 -13.65 -8.10 40.48
CA ARG A 414 -14.40 -9.33 40.78
C ARG A 414 -15.56 -9.07 41.74
N LYS A 415 -15.33 -8.31 42.81
CA LYS A 415 -16.37 -8.01 43.82
C LYS A 415 -17.45 -7.08 43.27
N LYS A 416 -17.08 -6.10 42.44
CA LYS A 416 -18.05 -5.28 41.69
C LYS A 416 -18.89 -6.14 40.75
N GLN A 417 -18.28 -7.10 40.06
CA GLN A 417 -18.99 -8.03 39.18
C GLN A 417 -19.94 -8.94 39.97
N GLU A 418 -19.49 -9.55 41.07
CA GLU A 418 -20.34 -10.39 41.94
C GLU A 418 -21.58 -9.62 42.45
N ALA A 419 -21.40 -8.36 42.87
CA ALA A 419 -22.52 -7.49 43.26
C ALA A 419 -23.42 -7.16 42.06
N GLY A 420 -22.83 -6.85 40.90
CA GLY A 420 -23.55 -6.56 39.66
C GLY A 420 -24.41 -7.74 39.20
N ASP A 421 -23.87 -8.95 39.21
CA ASP A 421 -24.57 -10.18 38.82
C ASP A 421 -25.73 -10.49 39.78
N ALA A 422 -25.52 -10.34 41.09
CA ALA A 422 -26.57 -10.51 42.08
C ALA A 422 -27.69 -9.46 41.91
N ASN A 423 -27.31 -8.21 41.64
CA ASN A 423 -28.23 -7.10 41.40
C ASN A 423 -29.04 -7.32 40.12
N LEU A 424 -28.41 -7.85 39.07
CA LEU A 424 -29.06 -8.19 37.81
C LEU A 424 -30.15 -9.24 38.00
N VAL A 425 -29.89 -10.31 38.78
CA VAL A 425 -30.91 -11.34 39.09
C VAL A 425 -32.11 -10.72 39.81
N ALA A 426 -31.88 -9.88 40.82
CA ALA A 426 -32.96 -9.19 41.54
C ALA A 426 -33.77 -8.25 40.63
N SER A 427 -33.08 -7.53 39.74
CA SER A 427 -33.72 -6.70 38.72
C SER A 427 -34.56 -7.53 37.74
N GLN A 428 -34.07 -8.69 37.30
CA GLN A 428 -34.82 -9.61 36.43
C GLN A 428 -36.06 -10.19 37.12
N GLU A 429 -36.01 -10.46 38.42
CA GLU A 429 -37.18 -10.89 39.19
C GLU A 429 -38.24 -9.78 39.31
N LEU A 430 -37.83 -8.51 39.38
CA LEU A 430 -38.73 -7.37 39.34
C LEU A 430 -39.35 -7.19 37.95
N THR A 431 -38.52 -7.22 36.90
CA THR A 431 -39.02 -7.04 35.53
C THR A 431 -39.94 -8.18 35.11
N THR A 432 -39.66 -9.42 35.51
CA THR A 432 -40.55 -10.57 35.34
C THR A 432 -41.88 -10.37 36.08
N PHE A 433 -41.83 -9.91 37.33
CA PHE A 433 -43.04 -9.60 38.09
C PHE A 433 -43.91 -8.52 37.43
N VAL A 434 -43.28 -7.48 36.88
CA VAL A 434 -43.99 -6.42 36.14
C VAL A 434 -44.60 -6.99 34.86
N LYS A 435 -43.85 -7.80 34.09
CA LYS A 435 -44.35 -8.48 32.87
C LYS A 435 -45.59 -9.35 33.17
N GLU A 436 -45.53 -10.17 34.23
CA GLU A 436 -46.63 -11.04 34.65
C GLU A 436 -47.88 -10.27 35.10
N ASN A 437 -47.70 -9.04 35.62
CA ASN A 437 -48.78 -8.21 36.12
C ASN A 437 -49.18 -7.07 35.17
N LEU A 438 -48.61 -7.01 33.96
CA LEU A 438 -48.75 -5.87 33.05
C LEU A 438 -50.21 -5.59 32.68
N SER A 439 -50.98 -6.62 32.28
CA SER A 439 -52.39 -6.44 31.93
C SER A 439 -53.25 -5.96 33.11
N ARG A 440 -52.88 -6.29 34.35
CA ARG A 440 -53.58 -5.81 35.56
C ARG A 440 -53.20 -4.38 35.87
N LEU A 441 -51.90 -4.04 35.77
CA LEU A 441 -51.41 -2.67 35.92
C LEU A 441 -52.14 -1.72 34.94
N GLU A 442 -52.38 -2.16 33.71
CA GLU A 442 -53.10 -1.38 32.70
C GLU A 442 -54.58 -1.21 33.00
N ALA A 443 -55.25 -2.30 33.40
CA ALA A 443 -56.66 -2.25 33.78
C ALA A 443 -56.89 -1.35 35.01
N GLU A 444 -55.93 -1.33 35.93
CA GLU A 444 -56.06 -0.60 37.18
C GLU A 444 -55.46 0.84 37.14
N ALA A 445 -54.64 1.20 36.13
CA ALA A 445 -53.99 2.51 36.04
C ALA A 445 -54.96 3.72 35.99
N GLY A 446 -56.27 3.50 35.83
CA GLY A 446 -57.31 4.45 36.24
C GLY A 446 -57.27 5.85 35.61
N GLY A 447 -56.66 6.00 34.43
CA GLY A 447 -56.52 7.30 33.77
C GLY A 447 -55.32 8.15 34.22
N HIS A 448 -54.42 7.62 35.06
CA HIS A 448 -53.17 8.30 35.42
C HIS A 448 -52.22 8.36 34.20
N ARG A 449 -52.21 9.51 33.50
CA ARG A 449 -51.45 9.68 32.24
C ARG A 449 -49.97 9.30 32.34
N GLY A 450 -49.30 9.64 33.45
CA GLY A 450 -47.88 9.29 33.65
C GLY A 450 -47.65 7.79 33.80
N VAL A 451 -48.52 7.09 34.54
CA VAL A 451 -48.46 5.63 34.73
C VAL A 451 -48.73 4.92 33.41
N VAL A 452 -49.78 5.32 32.69
CA VAL A 452 -50.12 4.75 31.37
C VAL A 452 -48.99 4.94 30.35
N TYR A 453 -48.34 6.11 30.37
CA TYR A 453 -47.20 6.39 29.49
C TYR A 453 -46.04 5.41 29.70
N HIS A 454 -45.63 5.17 30.95
CA HIS A 454 -44.54 4.25 31.24
C HIS A 454 -44.93 2.77 31.02
N LEU A 455 -46.20 2.39 31.26
CA LEU A 455 -46.67 1.03 30.93
C LEU A 455 -46.60 0.73 29.43
N GLU A 456 -46.93 1.70 28.58
CA GLU A 456 -46.78 1.59 27.12
C GLU A 456 -45.31 1.47 26.69
N LYS A 457 -44.38 2.10 27.41
CA LYS A 457 -42.94 1.94 27.17
C LYS A 457 -42.42 0.59 27.65
N ILE A 458 -42.84 0.12 28.82
CA ILE A 458 -42.54 -1.22 29.35
C ILE A 458 -42.95 -2.30 28.33
N LYS A 459 -44.10 -2.16 27.66
CA LYS A 459 -44.54 -3.06 26.58
C LYS A 459 -43.59 -3.09 25.37
N ARG A 460 -42.94 -1.96 25.09
CA ARG A 460 -42.06 -1.77 23.92
C ARG A 460 -40.59 -2.02 24.24
N ALA A 461 -40.27 -2.20 25.52
CA ALA A 461 -38.91 -2.47 25.97
C ALA A 461 -38.37 -3.74 25.29
N ARG A 462 -37.19 -3.61 24.69
CA ARG A 462 -36.58 -4.65 23.83
C ARG A 462 -35.72 -5.62 24.61
N ASN A 463 -35.26 -5.22 25.79
CA ASN A 463 -34.42 -6.00 26.70
C ASN A 463 -34.77 -5.70 28.18
N ASP A 464 -34.18 -6.45 29.10
CA ASP A 464 -34.50 -6.35 30.52
C ASP A 464 -33.96 -5.07 31.19
N ASP A 465 -32.90 -4.45 30.65
CA ASP A 465 -32.36 -3.19 31.17
C ASP A 465 -33.26 -2.00 30.85
N GLU A 466 -33.72 -1.89 29.60
CA GLU A 466 -34.71 -0.89 29.18
C GLU A 466 -36.00 -1.03 29.99
N LEU A 467 -36.43 -2.28 30.17
CA LEU A 467 -37.58 -2.61 30.99
C LEU A 467 -37.39 -2.19 32.45
N PHE A 468 -36.23 -2.46 33.05
CA PHE A 468 -35.93 -2.05 34.42
C PHE A 468 -35.94 -0.52 34.58
N LYS A 469 -35.31 0.23 33.66
CA LYS A 469 -35.32 1.71 33.66
C LYS A 469 -36.74 2.28 33.55
N GLU A 470 -37.59 1.67 32.74
CA GLU A 470 -38.98 2.10 32.60
C GLU A 470 -39.82 1.69 33.82
N VAL A 471 -39.49 0.58 34.50
CA VAL A 471 -40.07 0.22 35.80
C VAL A 471 -39.65 1.23 36.89
N GLU A 472 -38.39 1.65 36.95
CA GLU A 472 -37.95 2.72 37.84
C GLU A 472 -38.73 4.03 37.59
N SER A 473 -38.89 4.39 36.31
CA SER A 473 -39.61 5.59 35.90
C SER A 473 -41.10 5.50 36.24
N LEU A 474 -41.72 4.32 36.05
CA LEU A 474 -43.08 4.01 36.47
C LEU A 474 -43.25 4.20 37.99
N VAL A 475 -42.32 3.67 38.79
CA VAL A 475 -42.34 3.79 40.26
C VAL A 475 -42.19 5.26 40.68
N ARG A 476 -41.25 6.00 40.11
CA ARG A 476 -41.08 7.44 40.40
C ARG A 476 -42.32 8.25 40.01
N ALA A 477 -42.89 8.00 38.83
CA ALA A 477 -44.10 8.66 38.37
C ALA A 477 -45.29 8.36 39.29
N ALA A 478 -45.39 7.13 39.78
CA ALA A 478 -46.38 6.77 40.80
C ALA A 478 -46.12 7.56 42.09
N GLU A 479 -44.93 7.49 42.69
CA GLU A 479 -44.63 8.19 43.95
C GLU A 479 -44.89 9.71 43.89
N LEU A 480 -44.57 10.37 42.77
CA LEU A 480 -44.84 11.80 42.54
C LEU A 480 -46.33 12.14 42.39
N SER A 481 -47.16 11.18 41.98
CA SER A 481 -48.61 11.39 41.76
C SER A 481 -49.43 11.43 43.07
N GLY A 482 -48.81 11.14 44.22
CA GLY A 482 -49.45 11.16 45.54
C GLY A 482 -50.18 9.86 45.89
N ALA A 483 -49.87 9.30 47.06
CA ALA A 483 -50.14 7.90 47.44
C ALA A 483 -51.57 7.52 47.86
N ALA A 484 -52.54 8.43 47.80
CA ALA A 484 -53.83 8.23 48.48
C ALA A 484 -54.71 7.11 47.88
N SER A 485 -54.45 6.63 46.66
CA SER A 485 -55.26 5.56 46.04
C SER A 485 -54.55 4.83 44.89
N PHE A 486 -53.30 4.38 45.06
CA PHE A 486 -52.71 3.51 44.04
C PHE A 486 -53.41 2.16 43.97
N PRO A 487 -53.54 1.59 42.76
CA PRO A 487 -53.96 0.21 42.63
C PRO A 487 -53.09 -0.76 43.42
N PRO A 488 -53.67 -1.82 44.02
CA PRO A 488 -52.92 -2.80 44.80
C PRO A 488 -51.73 -3.42 44.05
N VAL A 489 -51.87 -3.62 42.73
CA VAL A 489 -50.80 -4.19 41.90
C VAL A 489 -49.65 -3.20 41.71
N LEU A 490 -49.95 -1.92 41.48
CA LEU A 490 -48.92 -0.87 41.38
C LEU A 490 -48.18 -0.68 42.70
N PHE A 491 -48.89 -0.73 43.83
CA PHE A 491 -48.28 -0.71 45.15
C PHE A 491 -47.32 -1.91 45.35
N SER A 492 -47.70 -3.09 44.85
CA SER A 492 -46.83 -4.29 44.90
C SER A 492 -45.57 -4.13 44.05
N VAL A 493 -45.65 -3.46 42.89
CA VAL A 493 -44.48 -3.14 42.05
C VAL A 493 -43.55 -2.15 42.77
N ILE A 494 -44.10 -1.09 43.38
CA ILE A 494 -43.33 -0.11 44.14
C ILE A 494 -42.60 -0.80 45.31
N GLU A 495 -43.30 -1.66 46.05
CA GLU A 495 -42.72 -2.37 47.19
C GLU A 495 -41.63 -3.35 46.75
N LYS A 496 -41.86 -4.12 45.67
CA LYS A 496 -40.85 -5.03 45.12
C LYS A 496 -39.64 -4.27 44.57
N HIS A 497 -39.85 -3.12 43.94
CA HIS A 497 -38.76 -2.25 43.49
C HIS A 497 -37.93 -1.72 44.68
N ARG A 498 -38.57 -1.29 45.78
CA ARG A 498 -37.86 -0.89 47.00
C ARG A 498 -37.05 -2.05 47.59
N GLN A 499 -37.61 -3.26 47.60
CA GLN A 499 -36.89 -4.47 48.04
C GLN A 499 -35.66 -4.73 47.16
N VAL A 500 -35.76 -4.56 45.84
CA VAL A 500 -34.61 -4.67 44.91
C VAL A 500 -33.55 -3.60 45.20
N LEU A 501 -33.94 -2.34 45.44
CA LEU A 501 -32.98 -1.28 45.79
C LEU A 501 -32.28 -1.53 47.14
N VAL A 502 -33.01 -2.01 48.14
CA VAL A 502 -32.43 -2.42 49.42
C VAL A 502 -31.45 -3.58 49.20
N TYR A 503 -31.84 -4.57 48.42
CA TYR A 503 -30.98 -5.70 48.07
C TYR A 503 -29.72 -5.25 47.31
N HIS A 504 -29.83 -4.32 46.35
CA HIS A 504 -28.68 -3.75 45.64
C HIS A 504 -27.70 -3.09 46.60
N HIS A 505 -28.20 -2.32 47.56
CA HIS A 505 -27.40 -1.69 48.59
C HIS A 505 -26.73 -2.72 49.51
N GLU A 506 -27.47 -3.75 49.94
CA GLU A 506 -26.94 -4.85 50.78
C GLU A 506 -25.82 -5.63 50.06
N GLN A 507 -25.97 -5.94 48.77
CA GLN A 507 -24.92 -6.62 48.01
C GLN A 507 -23.67 -5.75 47.85
N TRP A 508 -23.86 -4.45 47.68
CA TRP A 508 -22.75 -3.50 47.61
C TRP A 508 -22.00 -3.41 48.95
N GLU A 509 -22.70 -3.23 50.07
CA GLU A 509 -22.09 -3.18 51.40
C GLU A 509 -21.42 -4.52 51.76
N LYS A 510 -22.03 -5.66 51.45
CA LYS A 510 -21.41 -6.98 51.63
C LYS A 510 -20.12 -7.12 50.80
N SER A 511 -20.13 -6.66 49.55
CA SER A 511 -18.94 -6.69 48.70
C SER A 511 -17.85 -5.77 49.23
N ARG A 512 -18.22 -4.60 49.76
CA ARG A 512 -17.31 -3.67 50.42
C ARG A 512 -16.71 -4.23 51.70
N GLU A 513 -17.48 -4.86 52.58
CA GLU A 513 -16.97 -5.51 53.79
C GLU A 513 -15.98 -6.62 53.47
N GLN A 514 -16.26 -7.41 52.43
CA GLN A 514 -15.35 -8.44 51.93
C GLN A 514 -14.08 -7.83 51.34
N LEU A 515 -14.20 -6.75 50.56
CA LEU A 515 -13.07 -5.99 50.05
C LEU A 515 -12.20 -5.44 51.18
N ASP A 516 -12.78 -4.84 52.21
CA ASP A 516 -12.06 -4.30 53.36
C ASP A 516 -11.33 -5.41 54.15
N SER A 517 -11.96 -6.58 54.31
CA SER A 517 -11.34 -7.74 54.96
C SER A 517 -10.15 -8.30 54.17
N GLU A 518 -10.30 -8.47 52.86
CA GLU A 518 -9.24 -8.94 51.98
C GLU A 518 -8.12 -7.89 51.82
N ALA A 519 -8.47 -6.60 51.73
CA ALA A 519 -7.52 -5.49 51.74
C ALA A 519 -6.70 -5.47 53.03
N ALA A 520 -7.32 -5.70 54.18
CA ALA A 520 -6.61 -5.81 55.46
C ALA A 520 -5.61 -6.98 55.46
N ASN A 521 -5.96 -8.11 54.85
CA ASN A 521 -5.06 -9.26 54.69
C ASN A 521 -3.88 -8.97 53.74
N ILE A 522 -4.14 -8.30 52.61
CA ILE A 522 -3.10 -7.84 51.68
C ILE A 522 -2.16 -6.86 52.40
N ASN A 523 -2.71 -5.83 53.05
CA ASN A 523 -1.95 -4.84 53.82
C ASN A 523 -1.10 -5.48 54.92
N LYS A 524 -1.63 -6.48 55.64
CA LYS A 524 -0.88 -7.22 56.67
C LYS A 524 0.29 -8.01 56.09
N ARG A 525 0.14 -8.60 54.90
CA ARG A 525 1.24 -9.30 54.19
C ARG A 525 2.29 -8.31 53.69
N LEU A 526 1.85 -7.14 53.21
CA LEU A 526 2.72 -6.13 52.63
C LEU A 526 3.39 -5.23 53.66
N SER A 527 2.93 -5.16 54.91
CA SER A 527 3.43 -4.17 55.89
C SER A 527 4.95 -4.23 56.10
N ARG A 528 5.55 -5.42 56.01
CA ARG A 528 7.02 -5.58 56.07
C ARG A 528 7.70 -5.09 54.78
N VAL A 529 7.14 -5.44 53.62
CA VAL A 529 7.64 -5.03 52.30
C VAL A 529 7.52 -3.52 52.12
N ALA A 530 6.38 -2.93 52.46
CA ALA A 530 6.14 -1.49 52.43
C ALA A 530 7.08 -0.73 53.38
N ARG A 531 7.37 -1.27 54.57
CA ARG A 531 8.37 -0.68 55.48
C ARG A 531 9.76 -0.70 54.86
N ASP A 532 10.19 -1.85 54.35
CA ASP A 532 11.49 -1.99 53.69
C ASP A 532 11.61 -1.06 52.47
N PHE A 533 10.55 -0.98 51.67
CA PHE A 533 10.45 -0.04 50.54
C PHE A 533 10.56 1.41 51.01
N ASN A 534 9.80 1.83 52.01
CA ASN A 534 9.83 3.21 52.51
C ASN A 534 11.20 3.62 53.06
N ILE A 535 11.91 2.71 53.74
CA ILE A 535 13.28 2.96 54.21
C ILE A 535 14.23 3.16 53.02
N LEU A 536 14.18 2.28 52.02
CA LEU A 536 15.05 2.39 50.85
C LEU A 536 14.70 3.62 50.00
N ASN A 537 13.41 3.92 49.85
CA ASN A 537 12.92 5.08 49.12
C ASN A 537 13.30 6.39 49.84
N SER A 538 13.30 6.43 51.18
CA SER A 538 13.78 7.61 51.91
C SER A 538 15.29 7.80 51.74
N MET A 539 16.08 6.72 51.75
CA MET A 539 17.53 6.81 51.49
C MET A 539 17.82 7.40 50.10
N LEU A 540 17.10 6.94 49.07
CA LEU A 540 17.20 7.50 47.72
C LEU A 540 16.76 8.96 47.65
N PHE A 541 15.72 9.34 48.41
CA PHE A 541 15.19 10.69 48.42
C PHE A 541 16.08 11.69 49.17
N ASP A 542 16.73 11.24 50.24
CA ASP A 542 17.69 12.04 51.00
C ASP A 542 18.94 12.38 50.15
N ASP A 543 19.31 11.49 49.21
CA ASP A 543 20.39 11.69 48.24
C ASP A 543 19.90 11.99 46.81
N ARG A 544 18.70 12.59 46.70
CA ARG A 544 18.03 12.78 45.40
C ARG A 544 18.87 13.54 44.37
N SER A 545 19.68 14.50 44.80
CA SER A 545 20.50 15.30 43.89
C SER A 545 21.60 14.46 43.24
N SER A 546 22.24 13.56 44.01
CA SER A 546 23.23 12.64 43.46
C SER A 546 22.55 11.62 42.55
N LEU A 547 21.44 11.02 42.99
CA LEU A 547 20.69 10.06 42.20
C LEU A 547 20.19 10.65 40.88
N GLN A 548 19.67 11.87 40.88
CA GLN A 548 19.22 12.60 39.69
C GLN A 548 20.39 12.82 38.72
N SER A 549 21.55 13.27 39.23
CA SER A 549 22.75 13.45 38.41
C SER A 549 23.27 12.14 37.83
N ASP A 550 23.29 11.07 38.62
CA ASP A 550 23.71 9.71 38.22
C ASP A 550 22.78 9.18 37.10
N LEU A 551 21.47 9.32 37.27
CA LEU A 551 20.47 8.88 36.30
C LEU A 551 20.54 9.67 35.00
N THR A 552 20.64 11.01 35.07
CA THR A 552 20.82 11.85 33.87
C THR A 552 22.10 11.45 33.13
N GLY A 553 23.23 11.30 33.82
CA GLY A 553 24.50 10.89 33.19
C GLY A 553 24.44 9.49 32.56
N PHE A 554 23.76 8.53 33.20
CA PHE A 554 23.53 7.20 32.62
C PHE A 554 22.65 7.27 31.37
N LEU A 555 21.55 8.01 31.41
CA LEU A 555 20.61 8.16 30.30
C LEU A 555 21.24 8.91 29.12
N GLU A 556 22.00 9.99 29.37
CA GLU A 556 22.75 10.70 28.33
C GLU A 556 23.77 9.79 27.65
N LYS A 557 24.49 8.97 28.43
CA LYS A 557 25.42 7.97 27.89
C LYS A 557 24.71 6.93 27.04
N ARG A 558 23.55 6.42 27.47
CA ARG A 558 22.74 5.47 26.69
C ARG A 558 22.20 6.10 25.42
N LEU A 559 21.72 7.34 25.49
CA LEU A 559 21.24 8.11 24.35
C LEU A 559 22.36 8.30 23.31
N ALA A 560 23.56 8.68 23.77
CA ALA A 560 24.74 8.82 22.92
C ALA A 560 25.21 7.50 22.29
N GLN A 561 24.95 6.36 22.95
CA GLN A 561 25.26 5.03 22.44
C GLN A 561 24.22 4.49 21.47
N ALA A 562 23.01 5.06 21.42
CA ALA A 562 21.91 4.48 20.69
C ALA A 562 22.11 4.51 19.16
N ASP A 563 22.97 5.39 18.62
CA ASP A 563 23.28 5.59 17.18
C ASP A 563 22.20 5.07 16.22
N LEU A 564 20.96 5.52 16.44
CA LEU A 564 19.82 5.03 15.68
C LEU A 564 19.76 5.75 14.34
N PRO A 565 19.54 5.03 13.23
CA PRO A 565 19.31 5.68 11.95
C PRO A 565 18.05 6.55 12.05
N THR A 566 18.16 7.80 11.58
CA THR A 566 16.98 8.63 11.35
C THR A 566 16.20 8.05 10.18
N VAL A 567 14.94 7.70 10.42
CA VAL A 567 14.04 7.17 9.39
C VAL A 567 13.10 8.27 8.95
N HIS A 568 13.11 8.56 7.65
CA HIS A 568 12.30 9.61 7.05
C HIS A 568 10.88 9.11 6.78
N PHE A 569 9.89 9.80 7.35
CA PHE A 569 8.49 9.50 7.13
C PHE A 569 7.90 10.48 6.11
N GLU A 570 7.16 9.96 5.15
CA GLU A 570 6.33 10.76 4.27
C GLU A 570 4.86 10.62 4.69
N ILE A 571 4.07 11.66 4.47
CA ILE A 571 2.64 11.66 4.80
C ILE A 571 1.93 10.69 3.87
N PHE A 572 0.99 9.92 4.41
CA PHE A 572 0.37 8.80 3.71
C PHE A 572 -0.27 9.21 2.37
N GLU A 573 -0.90 10.38 2.34
CA GLU A 573 -1.56 10.93 1.14
C GLU A 573 -0.59 11.24 -0.02
N ASN A 574 0.70 11.49 0.27
CA ASN A 574 1.70 11.79 -0.76
C ASN A 574 2.14 10.55 -1.54
N PHE A 575 1.83 9.34 -1.05
CA PHE A 575 2.26 8.09 -1.67
C PHE A 575 1.51 7.72 -2.95
N GLY A 576 0.37 8.36 -3.25
CA GLY A 576 -0.37 8.11 -4.49
C GLY A 576 0.44 8.31 -5.77
N GLY A 577 1.54 9.09 -5.70
CA GLY A 577 2.49 9.31 -6.79
C GLY A 577 3.88 8.71 -6.58
N HIS A 578 4.12 7.96 -5.51
CA HIS A 578 5.47 7.49 -5.17
C HIS A 578 5.91 6.36 -6.12
N GLU A 579 7.06 6.51 -6.79
CA GLU A 579 7.52 5.62 -7.87
C GLU A 579 7.67 4.15 -7.44
N LYS A 580 8.02 3.90 -6.17
CA LYS A 580 8.14 2.53 -5.62
C LYS A 580 6.81 1.82 -5.40
N ILE A 581 5.70 2.55 -5.31
CA ILE A 581 4.37 1.99 -5.00
C ILE A 581 3.47 2.04 -6.22
N GLN A 582 3.55 3.13 -6.99
CA GLN A 582 2.57 3.42 -8.02
C GLN A 582 2.61 2.35 -9.12
N PRO A 583 1.47 1.69 -9.41
CA PRO A 583 1.36 0.80 -10.56
C PRO A 583 1.79 1.50 -11.85
N LYS A 584 2.78 0.95 -12.56
CA LYS A 584 3.14 1.51 -13.87
C LYS A 584 2.08 1.12 -14.89
N GLY A 585 1.18 2.04 -15.24
CA GLY A 585 0.22 1.88 -16.33
C GLY A 585 -1.25 1.71 -15.92
N SER A 586 -1.57 1.72 -14.61
CA SER A 586 -2.98 1.75 -14.20
C SER A 586 -3.57 3.15 -14.37
N LYS A 587 -4.62 3.28 -15.18
CA LYS A 587 -5.47 4.47 -15.23
C LYS A 587 -6.63 4.38 -14.23
N GLN A 588 -6.43 3.73 -13.09
CA GLN A 588 -7.53 3.50 -12.17
C GLN A 588 -7.85 4.80 -11.40
N ASP A 589 -9.15 5.14 -11.36
CA ASP A 589 -9.68 6.30 -10.61
C ASP A 589 -9.76 6.03 -9.09
N ILE A 590 -9.15 4.95 -8.60
CA ILE A 590 -9.17 4.57 -7.18
C ILE A 590 -7.98 5.23 -6.49
N ASP A 591 -8.25 6.01 -5.44
CA ASP A 591 -7.21 6.55 -4.57
C ASP A 591 -6.50 5.41 -3.83
N SER A 592 -5.37 4.97 -4.38
CA SER A 592 -4.58 3.88 -3.82
C SER A 592 -4.03 4.17 -2.42
N ALA A 593 -3.74 5.45 -2.11
CA ALA A 593 -3.23 5.83 -0.80
C ALA A 593 -4.35 5.68 0.24
N GLN A 594 -5.50 6.27 0.00
CA GLN A 594 -6.60 6.18 0.96
C GLN A 594 -7.13 4.74 1.09
N LEU A 595 -7.18 3.95 0.01
CA LEU A 595 -7.48 2.52 0.10
C LEU A 595 -6.46 1.77 0.97
N LEU A 596 -5.16 2.04 0.79
CA LEU A 596 -4.10 1.41 1.56
C LEU A 596 -4.17 1.81 3.06
N GLN A 597 -4.58 3.04 3.36
CA GLN A 597 -4.83 3.50 4.73
C GLN A 597 -5.95 2.67 5.39
N GLU A 598 -7.03 2.40 4.63
CA GLU A 598 -8.18 1.62 5.11
C GLU A 598 -7.84 0.14 5.35
N ILE A 599 -7.11 -0.52 4.45
CA ILE A 599 -6.75 -1.94 4.65
C ILE A 599 -5.85 -2.16 5.87
N HIS A 600 -5.13 -1.13 6.30
CA HIS A 600 -4.24 -1.18 7.46
C HIS A 600 -4.91 -0.82 8.78
N ARG A 601 -6.19 -0.42 8.77
CA ARG A 601 -6.97 -0.32 9.99
C ARG A 601 -6.97 -1.67 10.71
N PRO A 602 -6.74 -1.74 12.03
CA PRO A 602 -6.49 -3.00 12.71
C PRO A 602 -7.58 -4.06 12.51
N ALA A 603 -8.85 -3.65 12.57
CA ALA A 603 -9.97 -4.56 12.34
C ALA A 603 -10.07 -5.05 10.89
N MET A 604 -9.95 -4.15 9.91
CA MET A 604 -9.99 -4.51 8.49
C MET A 604 -8.82 -5.40 8.10
N ARG A 605 -7.62 -5.05 8.56
CA ARG A 605 -6.40 -5.83 8.38
C ARG A 605 -6.56 -7.24 8.91
N ARG A 606 -7.06 -7.39 10.15
CA ARG A 606 -7.28 -8.71 10.77
C ARG A 606 -8.26 -9.56 9.95
N GLU A 607 -9.36 -8.98 9.47
CA GLU A 607 -10.31 -9.67 8.60
C GLU A 607 -9.65 -10.08 7.28
N LEU A 608 -8.90 -9.19 6.65
CA LEU A 608 -8.17 -9.48 5.41
C LEU A 608 -7.15 -10.61 5.60
N GLU A 609 -6.29 -10.52 6.60
CA GLU A 609 -5.27 -11.54 6.91
C GLU A 609 -5.90 -12.90 7.24
N ASN A 610 -7.02 -12.93 7.98
CA ASN A 610 -7.79 -14.15 8.23
C ASN A 610 -8.32 -14.77 6.93
N ASN A 611 -8.81 -13.94 6.00
CA ASN A 611 -9.30 -14.41 4.71
C ASN A 611 -8.17 -14.80 3.76
N PHE A 612 -7.00 -14.17 3.86
CA PHE A 612 -5.83 -14.51 3.06
C PHE A 612 -5.12 -15.77 3.54
N GLY A 613 -5.17 -16.04 4.85
CA GLY A 613 -4.41 -17.13 5.48
C GLY A 613 -2.92 -16.80 5.68
N PHE A 614 -2.52 -15.53 5.57
CA PHE A 614 -1.15 -15.05 5.81
C PHE A 614 -1.16 -13.57 6.24
N SER A 615 -0.05 -13.06 6.79
CA SER A 615 0.02 -11.65 7.23
C SER A 615 0.43 -10.71 6.10
N LEU A 616 -0.20 -9.54 6.02
CA LEU A 616 0.16 -8.53 5.03
C LEU A 616 1.62 -8.08 5.15
N VAL A 617 2.25 -8.16 6.33
CA VAL A 617 3.70 -7.84 6.48
C VAL A 617 4.61 -8.73 5.64
N GLU A 618 4.12 -9.85 5.11
CA GLU A 618 4.89 -10.74 4.24
C GLU A 618 4.97 -10.24 2.80
N LEU A 619 4.13 -9.28 2.42
CA LEU A 619 4.11 -8.62 1.12
C LEU A 619 4.82 -7.27 1.19
N THR A 620 5.52 -6.88 0.12
CA THR A 620 6.03 -5.50 -0.04
C THR A 620 4.87 -4.52 -0.18
N LEU A 621 5.11 -3.25 0.09
CA LEU A 621 4.04 -2.24 0.03
C LEU A 621 3.41 -2.14 -1.37
N ARG A 622 4.26 -2.23 -2.41
CA ARG A 622 3.82 -2.26 -3.81
C ARG A 622 2.92 -3.47 -4.09
N GLU A 623 3.30 -4.65 -3.60
CA GLU A 623 2.50 -5.88 -3.74
C GLU A 623 1.13 -5.70 -3.08
N GLN A 624 1.07 -5.11 -1.88
CA GLN A 624 -0.19 -4.86 -1.19
C GLN A 624 -1.08 -3.87 -1.91
N VAL A 625 -0.51 -2.79 -2.48
CA VAL A 625 -1.28 -1.83 -3.29
C VAL A 625 -1.88 -2.51 -4.50
N GLN A 626 -1.09 -3.26 -5.29
CA GLN A 626 -1.63 -3.97 -6.44
C GLN A 626 -2.71 -4.97 -6.07
N PHE A 627 -2.47 -5.71 -4.99
CA PHE A 627 -3.42 -6.71 -4.53
C PHE A 627 -4.73 -6.06 -4.06
N SER A 628 -4.65 -4.93 -3.36
CA SER A 628 -5.82 -4.19 -2.86
C SER A 628 -6.59 -3.52 -4.00
N LEU A 629 -5.90 -2.92 -4.97
CA LEU A 629 -6.51 -2.38 -6.18
C LEU A 629 -7.22 -3.48 -6.99
N PHE A 630 -6.62 -4.66 -7.09
CA PHE A 630 -7.26 -5.82 -7.69
C PHE A 630 -8.55 -6.19 -6.94
N LEU A 631 -8.51 -6.30 -5.61
CA LEU A 631 -9.69 -6.62 -4.80
C LEU A 631 -10.77 -5.53 -4.89
N ALA A 632 -10.36 -4.26 -5.00
CA ALA A 632 -11.26 -3.12 -5.17
C ALA A 632 -12.00 -3.12 -6.52
N ALA A 633 -11.36 -3.68 -7.55
CA ALA A 633 -11.92 -3.76 -8.90
C ALA A 633 -12.57 -5.11 -9.21
N ALA A 634 -12.50 -6.09 -8.29
CA ALA A 634 -13.01 -7.44 -8.50
C ALA A 634 -14.45 -7.60 -8.00
N ASP A 635 -15.24 -8.42 -8.70
CA ASP A 635 -16.53 -8.84 -8.18
C ASP A 635 -16.35 -9.81 -7.00
N ARG A 636 -17.41 -9.99 -6.22
CA ARG A 636 -17.37 -10.83 -5.02
C ARG A 636 -16.93 -12.27 -5.30
N LYS A 637 -17.36 -12.86 -6.41
CA LYS A 637 -17.02 -14.23 -6.78
C LYS A 637 -15.52 -14.36 -7.07
N THR A 638 -14.96 -13.38 -7.75
CA THR A 638 -13.53 -13.30 -8.07
C THR A 638 -12.72 -13.10 -6.80
N VAL A 639 -13.16 -12.22 -5.89
CA VAL A 639 -12.55 -12.02 -4.57
C VAL A 639 -12.53 -13.33 -3.76
N GLU A 640 -13.65 -14.06 -3.68
CA GLU A 640 -13.74 -15.34 -2.97
C GLU A 640 -12.78 -16.39 -3.56
N LYS A 641 -12.65 -16.44 -4.89
CA LYS A 641 -11.63 -17.29 -5.56
C LYS A 641 -10.22 -16.87 -5.20
N THR A 642 -9.94 -15.57 -5.16
CA THR A 642 -8.63 -15.06 -4.76
C THR A 642 -8.30 -15.41 -3.31
N PHE A 643 -9.26 -15.29 -2.38
CA PHE A 643 -9.06 -15.72 -0.99
C PHE A 643 -8.76 -17.22 -0.90
N ALA A 644 -9.51 -18.06 -1.63
CA ALA A 644 -9.24 -19.50 -1.68
C ALA A 644 -7.84 -19.79 -2.25
N LEU A 645 -7.42 -19.05 -3.28
CA LEU A 645 -6.08 -19.14 -3.86
C LEU A 645 -5.01 -18.75 -2.83
N SER A 646 -5.15 -17.61 -2.15
CA SER A 646 -4.18 -17.15 -1.16
C SER A 646 -4.09 -18.07 0.05
N GLN A 647 -5.22 -18.58 0.55
CA GLN A 647 -5.21 -19.53 1.67
C GLN A 647 -4.48 -20.82 1.32
N LYS A 648 -4.61 -21.26 0.07
CA LYS A 648 -4.01 -22.51 -0.41
C LYS A 648 -2.52 -22.40 -0.69
N PHE A 649 -2.07 -21.27 -1.21
CA PHE A 649 -0.71 -21.08 -1.74
C PHE A 649 0.11 -19.99 -1.02
N GLY A 650 -0.47 -19.35 0.00
CA GLY A 650 0.18 -18.36 0.84
C GLY A 650 0.54 -17.04 0.13
N PRO A 651 1.52 -16.30 0.69
CA PRO A 651 1.94 -15.00 0.16
C PRO A 651 2.45 -15.06 -1.28
N SER A 652 3.06 -16.16 -1.70
CA SER A 652 3.60 -16.33 -3.06
C SER A 652 2.52 -16.19 -4.13
N ALA A 653 1.31 -16.70 -3.89
CA ALA A 653 0.20 -16.53 -4.82
C ALA A 653 -0.35 -15.10 -4.80
N ALA A 654 -0.47 -14.47 -3.63
CA ALA A 654 -0.87 -13.06 -3.56
C ALA A 654 0.13 -12.15 -4.29
N ARG A 655 1.44 -12.42 -4.16
CA ARG A 655 2.52 -11.74 -4.88
C ARG A 655 2.33 -11.75 -6.40
N SER A 656 1.77 -12.82 -6.95
CA SER A 656 1.57 -12.96 -8.40
C SER A 656 0.64 -11.89 -9.00
N PHE A 657 -0.24 -11.29 -8.19
CA PHE A 657 -1.13 -10.20 -8.60
C PHE A 657 -0.39 -8.89 -8.92
N LEU A 658 0.90 -8.77 -8.59
CA LEU A 658 1.76 -7.70 -9.12
C LEU A 658 1.78 -7.71 -10.67
N SER A 659 1.53 -8.86 -11.31
CA SER A 659 1.41 -8.95 -12.77
C SER A 659 0.21 -8.19 -13.36
N CYS A 660 -0.80 -7.86 -12.53
CA CYS A 660 -1.96 -7.08 -12.96
C CYS A 660 -1.59 -5.64 -13.35
N GLU A 661 -0.42 -5.13 -12.94
CA GLU A 661 0.12 -3.85 -13.46
C GLU A 661 0.24 -3.85 -15.00
N TYR A 662 0.43 -5.02 -15.61
CA TYR A 662 0.53 -5.17 -17.07
C TYR A 662 -0.83 -5.44 -17.76
N GLY A 663 -1.93 -5.33 -17.03
CA GLY A 663 -3.30 -5.41 -17.54
C GLY A 663 -4.17 -6.45 -16.83
N ASP A 664 -5.47 -6.16 -16.76
CA ASP A 664 -6.45 -6.96 -16.02
C ASP A 664 -6.55 -8.42 -16.48
N GLN A 665 -6.14 -8.74 -17.72
CA GLN A 665 -6.14 -10.13 -18.21
C GLN A 665 -5.27 -11.09 -17.38
N PHE A 666 -4.29 -10.58 -16.62
CA PHE A 666 -3.43 -11.44 -15.78
C PHE A 666 -4.14 -11.99 -14.55
N ARG A 667 -5.25 -11.37 -14.13
CA ARG A 667 -6.16 -11.92 -13.12
C ARG A 667 -6.59 -13.34 -13.45
N GLU A 668 -7.13 -13.54 -14.65
CA GLU A 668 -7.63 -14.85 -15.09
C GLU A 668 -6.48 -15.84 -15.29
N VAL A 669 -5.30 -15.37 -15.71
CA VAL A 669 -4.09 -16.20 -15.81
C VAL A 669 -3.71 -16.77 -14.44
N ILE A 670 -3.63 -15.92 -13.41
CA ILE A 670 -3.27 -16.31 -12.05
C ILE A 670 -4.29 -17.28 -11.46
N LEU A 671 -5.58 -16.95 -11.53
CA LEU A 671 -6.65 -17.81 -11.04
C LEU A 671 -6.67 -19.16 -11.78
N SER A 672 -6.52 -19.15 -13.10
CA SER A 672 -6.46 -20.36 -13.92
C SER A 672 -5.29 -21.27 -13.55
N ILE A 673 -4.14 -20.73 -13.13
CA ILE A 673 -2.99 -21.54 -12.69
C ILE A 673 -3.36 -22.31 -11.42
N GLY A 674 -3.96 -21.64 -10.42
CA GLY A 674 -4.36 -22.29 -9.17
C GLY A 674 -5.54 -23.26 -9.30
N GLU A 675 -6.42 -23.05 -10.28
CA GLU A 675 -7.58 -23.91 -10.55
C GLU A 675 -7.24 -25.13 -11.42
N LYS A 676 -6.39 -24.98 -12.44
CA LYS A 676 -6.13 -26.03 -13.44
C LYS A 676 -4.92 -26.90 -13.13
N LEU A 677 -3.89 -26.39 -12.44
CA LEU A 677 -2.66 -27.16 -12.18
C LEU A 677 -2.78 -28.02 -10.92
N PRO A 678 -2.05 -29.15 -10.84
CA PRO A 678 -1.84 -29.85 -9.58
C PRO A 678 -1.27 -28.89 -8.53
N GLU A 679 -1.75 -29.01 -7.28
CA GLU A 679 -1.42 -28.08 -6.20
C GLU A 679 0.09 -27.89 -6.00
N GLU A 680 0.85 -28.97 -5.99
CA GLU A 680 2.31 -28.90 -5.83
C GLU A 680 2.99 -28.11 -6.95
N LEU A 681 2.50 -28.27 -8.19
CA LEU A 681 3.04 -27.58 -9.35
C LEU A 681 2.63 -26.10 -9.37
N ALA A 682 1.38 -25.79 -8.99
CA ALA A 682 0.93 -24.41 -8.82
C ALA A 682 1.74 -23.69 -7.73
N ARG A 683 2.03 -24.37 -6.61
CA ARG A 683 2.89 -23.84 -5.54
C ARG A 683 4.28 -23.48 -6.07
N GLN A 684 4.93 -24.39 -6.79
CA GLN A 684 6.24 -24.14 -7.40
C GLN A 684 6.22 -22.95 -8.39
N VAL A 685 5.15 -22.82 -9.19
CA VAL A 685 4.97 -21.67 -10.10
C VAL A 685 4.85 -20.36 -9.33
N PHE A 686 4.01 -20.30 -8.29
CA PHE A 686 3.84 -19.09 -7.50
C PHE A 686 5.11 -18.75 -6.69
N GLU A 687 5.80 -19.73 -6.14
CA GLU A 687 7.08 -19.53 -5.46
C GLU A 687 8.15 -19.00 -6.42
N GLN A 688 8.26 -19.57 -7.62
CA GLN A 688 9.24 -19.11 -8.60
C GLN A 688 8.92 -17.69 -9.09
N TYR A 689 7.64 -17.37 -9.31
CA TYR A 689 7.23 -15.99 -9.57
C TYR A 689 7.61 -15.07 -8.41
N GLY A 690 7.27 -15.46 -7.18
CA GLY A 690 7.55 -14.67 -5.98
C GLY A 690 9.03 -14.40 -5.80
N LYS A 691 9.91 -15.37 -6.08
CA LYS A 691 11.37 -15.18 -6.11
C LYS A 691 11.80 -14.13 -7.14
N LEU A 692 11.27 -14.20 -8.36
CA LEU A 692 11.58 -13.24 -9.42
C LEU A 692 11.08 -11.82 -9.08
N ALA A 693 9.88 -11.70 -8.52
CA ALA A 693 9.31 -10.42 -8.10
C ALA A 693 10.11 -9.78 -6.96
N LEU A 694 10.44 -10.56 -5.92
CA LEU A 694 11.27 -10.08 -4.81
C LEU A 694 12.67 -9.69 -5.27
N LEU A 695 13.26 -10.49 -6.15
CA LEU A 695 14.56 -10.17 -6.72
C LEU A 695 14.51 -8.84 -7.51
N ALA A 696 13.45 -8.63 -8.29
CA ALA A 696 13.25 -7.39 -9.02
C ALA A 696 13.12 -6.18 -8.09
N GLN A 697 12.34 -6.30 -7.01
CA GLN A 697 12.06 -5.18 -6.11
C GLN A 697 13.21 -4.90 -5.13
N GLU A 698 13.81 -5.94 -4.55
CA GLU A 698 14.76 -5.80 -3.43
C GLU A 698 16.22 -5.78 -3.89
N LYS A 699 16.54 -6.44 -5.02
CA LYS A 699 17.94 -6.71 -5.40
C LYS A 699 18.37 -6.10 -6.71
N SER A 700 17.54 -5.29 -7.39
CA SER A 700 17.92 -4.72 -8.68
C SER A 700 19.24 -3.92 -8.64
N GLU A 701 19.51 -3.19 -7.56
CA GLU A 701 20.77 -2.46 -7.41
C GLU A 701 21.98 -3.39 -7.16
N GLU A 702 21.84 -4.35 -6.24
CA GLU A 702 22.86 -5.38 -5.98
C GLU A 702 23.17 -6.17 -7.25
N LEU A 703 22.13 -6.56 -7.99
CA LEU A 703 22.24 -7.27 -9.25
C LEU A 703 23.00 -6.46 -10.30
N ILE A 704 22.75 -5.15 -10.43
CA ILE A 704 23.50 -4.29 -11.35
C ILE A 704 24.99 -4.26 -10.94
N LYS A 705 25.29 -4.16 -9.64
CA LYS A 705 26.66 -4.17 -9.11
C LYS A 705 27.36 -5.51 -9.35
N GLU A 706 26.67 -6.63 -9.10
CA GLU A 706 27.20 -7.98 -9.34
C GLU A 706 27.39 -8.29 -10.83
N PHE A 707 26.56 -7.69 -11.67
CA PHE A 707 26.59 -7.87 -13.12
C PHE A 707 27.72 -7.07 -13.79
N ALA A 708 28.14 -5.96 -13.20
CA ALA A 708 29.27 -5.19 -13.69
C ALA A 708 30.60 -5.91 -13.40
N ALA A 709 31.52 -5.90 -14.36
CA ALA A 709 32.89 -6.39 -14.15
C ALA A 709 33.61 -5.52 -13.10
N GLU A 710 34.57 -6.10 -12.38
CA GLU A 710 35.29 -5.42 -11.31
C GLU A 710 35.90 -4.09 -11.80
N GLY A 711 35.54 -2.98 -11.13
CA GLY A 711 35.98 -1.63 -11.48
C GLY A 711 35.29 -1.02 -12.72
N LYS A 712 34.20 -1.62 -13.22
CA LYS A 712 33.36 -1.07 -14.30
C LYS A 712 31.99 -0.68 -13.74
N GLU A 713 31.44 0.43 -14.21
CA GLU A 713 30.05 0.81 -13.95
C GLU A 713 29.20 0.61 -15.21
N LEU A 714 27.97 0.13 -15.02
CA LEU A 714 26.97 0.04 -16.07
C LEU A 714 25.98 1.19 -15.92
N LYS A 715 25.70 1.88 -17.03
CA LYS A 715 24.75 3.00 -17.05
C LYS A 715 23.32 2.47 -17.19
N VAL A 716 22.80 1.86 -16.13
CA VAL A 716 21.47 1.25 -16.11
C VAL A 716 20.64 1.83 -14.98
N SER A 717 19.41 2.21 -15.29
CA SER A 717 18.43 2.57 -14.26
C SER A 717 17.98 1.32 -13.51
N THR A 718 18.03 1.35 -12.18
CA THR A 718 17.49 0.31 -11.30
C THR A 718 16.02 0.04 -11.59
N ALA A 719 15.23 1.11 -11.78
CA ALA A 719 13.81 1.02 -12.10
C ALA A 719 13.52 0.34 -13.45
N ASP A 720 14.41 0.46 -14.44
CA ASP A 720 14.25 -0.21 -15.73
C ASP A 720 14.59 -1.71 -15.64
N VAL A 721 15.58 -2.06 -14.81
CA VAL A 721 15.92 -3.46 -14.52
C VAL A 721 14.77 -4.14 -13.77
N GLU A 722 14.26 -3.51 -12.71
CA GLU A 722 13.10 -3.99 -11.97
C GLU A 722 11.92 -4.26 -12.92
N GLN A 723 11.58 -3.29 -13.78
CA GLN A 723 10.46 -3.43 -14.72
C GLN A 723 10.67 -4.54 -15.74
N GLU A 724 11.88 -4.72 -16.27
CA GLU A 724 12.15 -5.82 -17.21
C GLU A 724 12.07 -7.19 -16.51
N LEU A 725 12.52 -7.29 -15.25
CA LEU A 725 12.40 -8.52 -14.46
C LEU A 725 10.94 -8.84 -14.12
N LEU A 726 10.15 -7.86 -13.70
CA LEU A 726 8.72 -8.01 -13.45
C LEU A 726 7.95 -8.37 -14.73
N ARG A 727 8.29 -7.76 -15.87
CA ARG A 727 7.73 -8.10 -17.18
C ARG A 727 8.01 -9.56 -17.54
N ARG A 728 9.22 -10.06 -17.27
CA ARG A 728 9.59 -11.47 -17.48
C ARG A 728 8.86 -12.41 -16.52
N ALA A 729 8.72 -12.05 -15.25
CA ALA A 729 7.93 -12.82 -14.29
C ALA A 729 6.46 -12.94 -14.74
N LYS A 730 5.90 -11.87 -15.29
CA LYS A 730 4.56 -11.86 -15.88
C LYS A 730 4.48 -12.71 -17.15
N ASP A 731 5.48 -12.66 -18.03
CA ASP A 731 5.53 -13.51 -19.24
C ASP A 731 5.63 -15.00 -18.87
N PHE A 732 6.36 -15.34 -17.79
CA PHE A 732 6.42 -16.69 -17.21
C PHE A 732 5.03 -17.21 -16.83
N LEU A 733 4.23 -16.44 -16.08
CA LEU A 733 2.86 -16.85 -15.73
C LEU A 733 2.01 -17.10 -16.97
N ALA A 734 2.10 -16.23 -17.98
CA ALA A 734 1.34 -16.38 -19.21
C ALA A 734 1.72 -17.64 -20.00
N GLU A 735 3.02 -17.98 -20.03
CA GLU A 735 3.50 -19.21 -20.66
C GLU A 735 3.07 -20.46 -19.87
N VAL A 736 3.13 -20.42 -18.55
CA VAL A 736 2.70 -21.53 -17.68
C VAL A 736 1.21 -21.77 -17.82
N ALA A 737 0.37 -20.73 -17.82
CA ALA A 737 -1.06 -20.89 -18.01
C ALA A 737 -1.40 -21.55 -19.35
N LYS A 738 -0.70 -21.18 -20.44
CA LYS A 738 -0.85 -21.83 -21.75
C LYS A 738 -0.33 -23.27 -21.75
N ALA A 739 0.78 -23.54 -21.08
CA ALA A 739 1.37 -24.89 -20.98
C ALA A 739 0.54 -25.84 -20.09
N GLY A 740 -0.13 -25.31 -19.07
CA GLY A 740 -1.04 -26.06 -18.20
C GLY A 740 -2.25 -26.62 -18.94
N GLU A 741 -2.62 -26.02 -20.08
CA GLU A 741 -3.62 -26.58 -20.98
C GLU A 741 -3.11 -27.78 -21.79
N LEU A 742 -1.78 -27.98 -21.83
CA LEU A 742 -1.11 -29.03 -22.61
C LEU A 742 -0.67 -30.22 -21.74
N SER A 743 0.09 -30.01 -20.65
CA SER A 743 0.52 -31.07 -19.70
C SER A 743 1.34 -30.54 -18.50
N PRO A 744 1.35 -31.24 -17.34
CA PRO A 744 2.23 -30.94 -16.19
C PRO A 744 3.73 -30.96 -16.52
N GLU A 745 4.18 -31.89 -17.38
CA GLU A 745 5.59 -32.02 -17.79
C GLU A 745 6.06 -30.76 -18.53
N SER A 746 5.18 -30.14 -19.32
CA SER A 746 5.48 -28.88 -19.99
C SER A 746 5.68 -27.73 -19.00
N VAL A 747 4.95 -27.72 -17.88
CA VAL A 747 5.11 -26.70 -16.84
C VAL A 747 6.40 -26.91 -16.05
N GLN A 748 6.77 -28.16 -15.72
CA GLN A 748 8.05 -28.47 -15.08
C GLN A 748 9.25 -28.07 -15.95
N ALA A 749 9.18 -28.35 -17.26
CA ALA A 749 10.21 -27.92 -18.20
C ALA A 749 10.35 -26.38 -18.24
N LYS A 750 9.25 -25.65 -18.06
CA LYS A 750 9.25 -24.18 -17.96
C LYS A 750 9.80 -23.68 -16.63
N LEU A 751 9.46 -24.32 -15.52
CA LEU A 751 10.03 -24.00 -14.20
C LEU A 751 11.56 -24.13 -14.23
N ALA A 752 12.08 -25.27 -14.69
CA ALA A 752 13.52 -25.50 -14.81
C ALA A 752 14.20 -24.47 -15.74
N GLN A 753 13.49 -23.97 -16.76
CA GLN A 753 14.00 -22.90 -17.62
C GLN A 753 14.14 -21.56 -16.87
N TYR A 754 13.22 -21.26 -15.96
CA TYR A 754 13.17 -20.00 -15.20
C TYR A 754 13.94 -20.04 -13.87
N GLU A 755 14.32 -21.22 -13.37
CA GLU A 755 15.19 -21.39 -12.19
C GLU A 755 16.64 -20.92 -12.42
N THR A 756 17.02 -20.60 -13.66
CA THR A 756 18.42 -20.28 -13.99
C THR A 756 18.70 -18.77 -13.87
N ASP A 757 19.84 -18.40 -13.28
CA ASP A 757 20.44 -17.04 -13.25
C ASP A 757 20.44 -16.33 -14.62
N MET A 758 20.35 -17.12 -15.70
CA MET A 758 20.21 -16.68 -17.07
C MET A 758 19.02 -15.75 -17.35
N VAL A 759 17.87 -15.93 -16.70
CA VAL A 759 16.70 -15.07 -16.95
C VAL A 759 16.95 -13.67 -16.41
N ILE A 760 17.55 -13.60 -15.22
CA ILE A 760 17.93 -12.36 -14.54
C ILE A 760 19.01 -11.67 -15.37
N PHE A 761 20.05 -12.43 -15.72
CA PHE A 761 21.13 -11.98 -16.58
C PHE A 761 20.61 -11.39 -17.90
N ALA A 762 19.68 -12.08 -18.57
CA ALA A 762 19.08 -11.61 -19.81
C ALA A 762 18.26 -10.33 -19.67
N GLY A 763 17.61 -10.12 -18.52
CA GLY A 763 16.88 -8.89 -18.21
C GLY A 763 17.85 -7.72 -18.05
N ILE A 764 18.85 -7.87 -17.17
CA ILE A 764 19.84 -6.83 -16.91
C ILE A 764 20.63 -6.50 -18.18
N PHE A 765 21.10 -7.52 -18.92
CA PHE A 765 21.85 -7.31 -20.17
C PHE A 765 21.03 -6.50 -21.17
N LYS A 766 19.76 -6.87 -21.36
CA LYS A 766 18.88 -6.19 -22.30
C LYS A 766 18.72 -4.72 -21.93
N THR A 767 18.45 -4.42 -20.67
CA THR A 767 18.26 -3.05 -20.20
C THR A 767 19.57 -2.24 -20.31
N ALA A 768 20.70 -2.84 -19.92
CA ALA A 768 22.00 -2.18 -19.92
C ALA A 768 22.48 -1.77 -21.32
N PHE A 769 22.16 -2.55 -22.34
CA PHE A 769 22.68 -2.36 -23.70
C PHE A 769 21.61 -1.97 -24.71
N LYS A 770 20.37 -1.68 -24.28
CA LYS A 770 19.28 -1.33 -25.18
C LYS A 770 19.60 -0.05 -25.94
N GLY A 771 19.76 -0.16 -27.26
CA GLY A 771 20.02 0.98 -28.14
C GLY A 771 21.49 1.40 -28.21
N GLU A 772 22.40 0.71 -27.52
CA GLU A 772 23.83 0.96 -27.68
C GLU A 772 24.33 0.43 -29.03
N LYS A 773 25.09 1.25 -29.76
CA LYS A 773 25.66 0.84 -31.06
C LYS A 773 26.87 -0.10 -30.92
N THR A 774 27.53 -0.05 -29.77
CA THR A 774 28.73 -0.81 -29.45
C THR A 774 28.58 -1.41 -28.07
N ILE A 775 28.62 -2.73 -27.98
CA ILE A 775 28.43 -3.44 -26.72
C ILE A 775 29.78 -4.02 -26.28
N ASP A 776 30.33 -3.45 -25.21
CA ASP A 776 31.56 -3.93 -24.59
C ASP A 776 31.21 -5.08 -23.62
N LEU A 777 31.34 -6.30 -24.13
CA LEU A 777 31.05 -7.52 -23.37
C LEU A 777 31.99 -7.69 -22.17
N GLN A 778 33.17 -7.03 -22.15
CA GLN A 778 34.10 -7.10 -21.03
C GLN A 778 33.62 -6.32 -19.80
N LYS A 779 32.62 -5.44 -19.95
CA LYS A 779 31.99 -4.76 -18.82
C LYS A 779 31.05 -5.64 -18.03
N VAL A 780 30.72 -6.83 -18.54
CA VAL A 780 29.77 -7.74 -17.90
C VAL A 780 30.53 -8.88 -17.25
N ARG A 781 30.34 -9.05 -15.95
CA ARG A 781 31.03 -10.08 -15.16
C ARG A 781 30.73 -11.47 -15.71
N GLY A 782 31.78 -12.25 -15.93
CA GLY A 782 31.68 -13.64 -16.35
C GLY A 782 31.28 -13.85 -17.81
N LEU A 783 31.05 -12.79 -18.59
CA LEU A 783 30.93 -12.92 -20.03
C LEU A 783 32.31 -13.00 -20.66
N ASN A 784 32.52 -14.06 -21.46
CA ASN A 784 33.72 -14.21 -22.27
C ASN A 784 33.31 -14.47 -23.73
N LEU A 785 33.80 -13.62 -24.64
CA LEU A 785 33.68 -13.85 -26.07
C LEU A 785 35.01 -14.38 -26.58
N GLU A 786 35.01 -15.66 -26.94
CA GLU A 786 36.19 -16.33 -27.48
C GLU A 786 36.04 -16.57 -28.98
N SER A 787 37.15 -16.55 -29.70
CA SER A 787 37.21 -16.96 -31.10
C SER A 787 38.09 -18.19 -31.23
N ARG A 788 37.56 -19.29 -31.75
CA ARG A 788 38.27 -20.57 -31.91
C ARG A 788 38.12 -21.12 -33.32
N GLY A 789 39.14 -21.80 -33.83
CA GLY A 789 39.01 -22.66 -35.01
C GLY A 789 38.16 -23.90 -34.71
N SER A 790 37.60 -24.53 -35.75
CA SER A 790 36.74 -25.72 -35.58
C SER A 790 37.45 -26.87 -34.84
N ALA A 791 38.75 -27.06 -35.09
CA ALA A 791 39.58 -28.07 -34.43
C ALA A 791 39.93 -27.72 -32.96
N GLU A 792 39.71 -26.48 -32.52
CA GLU A 792 40.04 -25.98 -31.17
C GLU A 792 38.83 -25.98 -30.22
N ILE A 793 37.65 -26.38 -30.70
CA ILE A 793 36.43 -26.45 -29.90
C ILE A 793 36.49 -27.70 -29.02
N SER A 794 36.33 -27.52 -27.71
CA SER A 794 36.34 -28.64 -26.76
C SER A 794 35.15 -29.58 -26.98
N SER A 795 35.28 -30.83 -26.54
CA SER A 795 34.21 -31.82 -26.68
C SER A 795 32.93 -31.41 -25.93
N GLU A 796 33.07 -30.68 -24.84
CA GLU A 796 32.01 -30.06 -24.04
C GLU A 796 31.31 -28.96 -24.85
N ASP A 797 32.06 -28.02 -25.43
CA ASP A 797 31.51 -26.94 -26.24
C ASP A 797 30.82 -27.47 -27.49
N GLN A 798 31.35 -28.53 -28.12
CA GLN A 798 30.71 -29.18 -29.26
C GLN A 798 29.32 -29.74 -28.89
N LYS A 799 29.19 -30.36 -27.72
CA LYS A 799 27.90 -30.85 -27.21
C LYS A 799 26.94 -29.70 -26.97
N ASP A 800 27.39 -28.61 -26.38
CA ASP A 800 26.55 -27.43 -26.12
C ASP A 800 26.13 -26.70 -27.40
N ILE A 801 27.05 -26.54 -28.35
CA ILE A 801 26.77 -26.01 -29.70
C ILE A 801 25.65 -26.82 -30.35
N LEU A 802 25.78 -28.14 -30.41
CA LEU A 802 24.79 -29.03 -31.02
C LEU A 802 23.45 -28.99 -30.27
N LYS A 803 23.48 -28.93 -28.95
CA LYS A 803 22.29 -28.83 -28.10
C LYS A 803 21.52 -27.54 -28.39
N ILE A 804 22.21 -26.39 -28.38
CA ILE A 804 21.60 -25.07 -28.67
C ILE A 804 21.07 -25.05 -30.11
N PHE A 805 21.88 -25.50 -31.07
CA PHE A 805 21.51 -25.49 -32.48
C PHE A 805 20.28 -26.36 -32.76
N ALA A 806 20.27 -27.60 -32.26
CA ALA A 806 19.16 -28.52 -32.46
C ALA A 806 17.86 -27.99 -31.84
N ALA A 807 17.93 -27.44 -30.63
CA ALA A 807 16.76 -26.84 -29.97
C ALA A 807 16.19 -25.66 -30.78
N ASN A 808 17.04 -24.84 -31.38
CA ASN A 808 16.62 -23.69 -32.17
C ASN A 808 16.00 -24.10 -33.51
N TRP A 809 16.66 -24.99 -34.25
CA TRP A 809 16.23 -25.32 -35.61
C TRP A 809 15.02 -26.24 -35.66
N ARG A 810 14.85 -27.16 -34.70
CA ARG A 810 13.64 -27.99 -34.61
C ARG A 810 12.37 -27.16 -34.39
N GLU A 811 12.52 -26.02 -33.70
CA GLU A 811 11.42 -25.07 -33.49
C GLU A 811 11.19 -24.16 -34.70
N GLN A 812 12.26 -23.64 -35.31
CA GLN A 812 12.13 -22.65 -36.39
C GLN A 812 11.81 -23.25 -37.76
N LYS A 813 12.42 -24.40 -38.08
CA LYS A 813 12.33 -25.07 -39.38
C LYS A 813 12.40 -26.60 -39.21
N PRO A 814 11.35 -27.24 -38.67
CA PRO A 814 11.36 -28.67 -38.36
C PRO A 814 11.75 -29.54 -39.57
N ASP A 815 11.27 -29.21 -40.78
CA ASP A 815 11.54 -29.98 -42.01
C ASP A 815 13.02 -29.99 -42.43
N SER A 816 13.76 -28.91 -42.11
CA SER A 816 15.17 -28.73 -42.49
C SER A 816 16.11 -28.97 -41.30
N ALA A 817 15.58 -29.16 -40.08
CA ALA A 817 16.35 -29.19 -38.85
C ALA A 817 17.38 -30.33 -38.81
N GLU A 818 16.97 -31.57 -39.06
CA GLU A 818 17.87 -32.73 -38.92
C GLU A 818 19.01 -32.70 -39.95
N PHE A 819 18.74 -32.21 -41.16
CA PHE A 819 19.77 -32.00 -42.17
C PHE A 819 20.81 -30.97 -41.70
N LEU A 820 20.35 -29.81 -41.22
CA LEU A 820 21.23 -28.74 -40.72
C LEU A 820 22.02 -29.18 -39.47
N ILE A 821 21.38 -29.95 -38.57
CA ILE A 821 22.03 -30.50 -37.37
C ILE A 821 23.13 -31.47 -37.78
N GLN A 822 22.87 -32.35 -38.75
CA GLN A 822 23.86 -33.30 -39.24
C GLN A 822 25.03 -32.58 -39.93
N GLU A 823 24.75 -31.57 -40.77
CA GLU A 823 25.79 -30.76 -41.42
C GLU A 823 26.71 -30.08 -40.38
N LEU A 824 26.14 -29.53 -39.30
CA LEU A 824 26.93 -28.93 -38.22
C LEU A 824 27.75 -29.99 -37.48
N LYS A 825 27.14 -31.15 -37.19
CA LYS A 825 27.80 -32.27 -36.51
C LYS A 825 28.99 -32.79 -37.31
N ASP A 826 28.83 -32.97 -38.61
CA ASP A 826 29.90 -33.42 -39.51
C ASP A 826 31.03 -32.39 -39.55
N LYS A 827 30.72 -31.09 -39.56
CA LYS A 827 31.76 -30.05 -39.51
C LYS A 827 32.53 -30.06 -38.18
N LEU A 828 31.84 -30.20 -37.05
CA LEU A 828 32.48 -30.27 -35.74
C LEU A 828 33.34 -31.54 -35.59
N ALA A 829 32.93 -32.66 -36.22
CA ALA A 829 33.66 -33.93 -36.18
C ALA A 829 34.83 -34.01 -37.18
N GLY A 830 34.70 -33.38 -38.35
CA GLY A 830 35.62 -33.55 -39.49
C GLY A 830 37.00 -32.92 -39.32
N GLY A 831 37.26 -32.20 -38.22
CA GLY A 831 38.53 -31.49 -38.00
C GLY A 831 38.85 -30.43 -39.06
N ASP A 832 37.86 -30.03 -39.85
CA ASP A 832 38.02 -29.16 -41.00
C ASP A 832 38.45 -27.76 -40.52
N SER A 833 39.69 -27.39 -40.84
CA SER A 833 40.39 -26.23 -40.27
C SER A 833 39.83 -24.87 -40.69
N ASP A 834 38.89 -24.84 -41.65
CA ASP A 834 38.46 -23.60 -42.29
C ASP A 834 37.27 -22.90 -41.62
N GLY A 835 36.63 -23.53 -40.62
CA GLY A 835 35.55 -22.90 -39.84
C GLY A 835 36.08 -22.17 -38.61
N LYS A 836 35.59 -20.95 -38.37
CA LYS A 836 35.87 -20.11 -37.21
C LYS A 836 34.59 -19.89 -36.40
N PHE A 837 34.68 -20.11 -35.10
CA PHE A 837 33.57 -19.99 -34.16
C PHE A 837 33.82 -18.87 -33.17
N TYR A 838 32.82 -18.03 -32.98
CA TYR A 838 32.73 -17.07 -31.89
C TYR A 838 31.83 -17.66 -30.82
N LEU A 839 32.39 -17.95 -29.65
CA LEU A 839 31.70 -18.59 -28.53
C LEU A 839 31.51 -17.54 -27.44
N LEU A 840 30.26 -17.20 -27.14
CA LEU A 840 29.93 -16.36 -26.00
C LEU A 840 29.56 -17.27 -24.83
N LYS A 841 30.33 -17.17 -23.75
CA LYS A 841 30.12 -17.93 -22.52
C LYS A 841 29.76 -17.01 -21.36
N LYS A 842 28.89 -17.46 -20.47
CA LYS A 842 28.58 -16.83 -19.17
C LYS A 842 28.99 -17.80 -18.07
N ASP A 843 29.94 -17.40 -17.23
CA ASP A 843 30.49 -18.22 -16.13
C ASP A 843 30.95 -19.61 -16.59
N GLY A 844 31.54 -19.67 -17.80
CA GLY A 844 32.02 -20.90 -18.43
C GLY A 844 30.96 -21.66 -19.24
N GLU A 845 29.67 -21.37 -19.09
CA GLU A 845 28.60 -22.02 -19.86
C GLU A 845 28.36 -21.32 -21.20
N LEU A 846 28.26 -22.09 -22.29
CA LEU A 846 27.97 -21.56 -23.62
C LEU A 846 26.54 -21.01 -23.73
N VAL A 847 26.41 -19.73 -24.04
CA VAL A 847 25.10 -19.04 -24.15
C VAL A 847 24.73 -18.65 -25.57
N ALA A 848 25.72 -18.38 -26.42
CA ALA A 848 25.51 -18.09 -27.84
C ALA A 848 26.76 -18.43 -28.65
N PHE A 849 26.57 -18.67 -29.94
CA PHE A 849 27.69 -18.82 -30.86
C PHE A 849 27.39 -18.29 -32.27
N VAL A 850 28.44 -17.87 -32.96
CA VAL A 850 28.45 -17.53 -34.39
C VAL A 850 29.49 -18.38 -35.09
N ARG A 851 29.18 -18.92 -36.27
CA ARG A 851 30.12 -19.67 -37.11
C ARG A 851 30.32 -18.96 -38.45
N PHE A 852 31.58 -18.80 -38.84
CA PHE A 852 32.00 -18.36 -40.16
C PHE A 852 32.85 -19.44 -40.82
N ASP A 853 32.51 -19.81 -42.06
CA ASP A 853 33.38 -20.63 -42.90
C ASP A 853 34.14 -19.74 -43.89
N LYS A 854 35.30 -20.18 -44.37
CA LYS A 854 35.95 -19.53 -45.52
C LYS A 854 35.13 -19.77 -46.79
N THR A 855 34.96 -18.73 -47.59
CA THR A 855 34.38 -18.80 -48.94
C THR A 855 35.05 -17.73 -49.80
N ASP A 856 34.77 -17.75 -51.10
CA ASP A 856 34.92 -16.57 -51.93
C ASP A 856 33.59 -15.82 -52.02
N ASP A 857 33.63 -14.50 -52.17
CA ASP A 857 32.44 -13.69 -52.50
C ASP A 857 32.04 -13.88 -53.97
N LEU A 858 30.97 -13.21 -54.38
CA LEU A 858 30.46 -13.28 -55.77
C LEU A 858 31.49 -12.82 -56.82
N ASP A 859 32.52 -12.08 -56.41
CA ASP A 859 33.59 -11.56 -57.26
C ASP A 859 34.85 -12.42 -57.19
N GLY A 860 34.82 -13.59 -56.52
CA GLY A 860 35.96 -14.47 -56.34
C GLY A 860 37.00 -13.98 -55.32
N ARG A 861 36.63 -13.01 -54.45
CA ARG A 861 37.53 -12.49 -53.41
C ARG A 861 37.34 -13.25 -52.11
N PRO A 862 38.39 -13.45 -51.29
CA PRO A 862 38.27 -14.11 -50.01
C PRO A 862 37.22 -13.43 -49.11
N ALA A 863 36.27 -14.21 -48.62
CA ALA A 863 35.15 -13.78 -47.80
C ALA A 863 34.91 -14.74 -46.62
N ALA A 864 34.17 -14.25 -45.63
CA ALA A 864 33.68 -15.05 -44.52
C ALA A 864 32.21 -15.38 -44.76
N TYR A 865 31.87 -16.66 -44.78
CA TYR A 865 30.49 -17.12 -44.92
C TYR A 865 29.86 -17.35 -43.54
N GLY A 866 28.99 -16.44 -43.10
CA GLY A 866 28.28 -16.60 -41.84
C GLY A 866 27.23 -17.69 -41.96
N LYS A 867 27.50 -18.87 -41.37
CA LYS A 867 26.73 -20.09 -41.61
C LYS A 867 25.78 -20.47 -40.49
N SER A 868 26.08 -20.03 -39.27
CA SER A 868 25.23 -20.34 -38.11
C SER A 868 25.31 -19.22 -37.08
N PHE A 869 24.15 -18.81 -36.60
CA PHE A 869 24.03 -17.87 -35.49
C PHE A 869 22.94 -18.35 -34.55
N ASN A 870 23.32 -18.69 -33.31
CA ASN A 870 22.40 -19.31 -32.38
C ASN A 870 22.61 -18.81 -30.96
N ILE A 871 21.50 -18.58 -30.27
CA ILE A 871 21.44 -18.20 -28.86
C ILE A 871 20.64 -19.27 -28.14
N LYS A 872 21.05 -19.64 -26.93
CA LYS A 872 20.29 -20.53 -26.05
C LYS A 872 18.87 -20.01 -25.90
N LYS A 873 17.86 -20.88 -26.03
CA LYS A 873 16.44 -20.49 -26.16
C LYS A 873 15.94 -19.51 -25.08
N GLY A 874 16.32 -19.69 -23.81
CA GLY A 874 15.92 -18.79 -22.71
C GLY A 874 16.61 -17.42 -22.70
N LEU A 875 17.63 -17.24 -23.54
CA LEU A 875 18.42 -16.02 -23.66
C LEU A 875 18.12 -15.25 -24.95
N ARG A 876 17.14 -15.68 -25.75
CA ARG A 876 16.68 -14.89 -26.91
C ARG A 876 16.03 -13.58 -26.44
N ASP A 877 16.02 -12.57 -27.30
CA ASP A 877 15.49 -11.22 -27.02
C ASP A 877 16.12 -10.49 -25.82
N SER A 878 17.29 -10.95 -25.37
CA SER A 878 18.09 -10.37 -24.28
C SER A 878 19.11 -9.33 -24.75
N ALA A 879 19.12 -8.96 -26.03
CA ALA A 879 20.19 -8.22 -26.71
C ALA A 879 21.56 -8.93 -26.79
N LEU A 880 21.78 -10.09 -26.16
CA LEU A 880 23.02 -10.87 -26.32
C LEU A 880 23.31 -11.23 -27.76
N GLY A 881 22.25 -11.52 -28.52
CA GLY A 881 22.34 -11.80 -29.93
C GLY A 881 22.89 -10.62 -30.73
N GLU A 882 22.46 -9.41 -30.39
CA GLU A 882 22.96 -8.20 -31.03
C GLU A 882 24.40 -7.94 -30.61
N ALA A 883 24.72 -8.13 -29.33
CA ALA A 883 26.07 -7.94 -28.81
C ALA A 883 27.09 -8.88 -29.45
N ILE A 884 26.82 -10.19 -29.50
CA ILE A 884 27.72 -11.15 -30.14
C ILE A 884 27.83 -10.88 -31.65
N MET A 885 26.74 -10.48 -32.30
CA MET A 885 26.77 -10.15 -33.72
C MET A 885 27.54 -8.86 -34.01
N ILE A 886 27.37 -7.80 -33.23
CA ILE A 886 28.18 -6.56 -33.34
C ILE A 886 29.67 -6.90 -33.24
N ASN A 887 30.05 -7.69 -32.23
CA ASN A 887 31.44 -8.03 -31.99
C ASN A 887 32.00 -8.99 -33.06
N ALA A 888 31.30 -10.08 -33.37
CA ALA A 888 31.75 -11.10 -34.31
C ALA A 888 31.74 -10.61 -35.77
N ILE A 889 30.63 -10.01 -36.21
CA ILE A 889 30.53 -9.42 -37.56
C ILE A 889 31.50 -8.25 -37.67
N GLY A 890 31.56 -7.35 -36.69
CA GLY A 890 32.51 -6.23 -36.72
C GLY A 890 33.95 -6.70 -36.89
N THR A 891 34.35 -7.75 -36.18
CA THR A 891 35.69 -8.34 -36.27
C THR A 891 35.97 -8.93 -37.65
N GLU A 892 35.05 -9.71 -38.23
CA GLU A 892 35.24 -10.31 -39.55
C GLU A 892 35.12 -9.27 -40.68
N ALA A 893 34.17 -8.33 -40.59
CA ALA A 893 33.88 -7.30 -41.60
C ALA A 893 35.02 -6.27 -41.72
N ALA A 894 35.78 -6.05 -40.64
CA ALA A 894 36.95 -5.18 -40.67
C ALA A 894 38.01 -5.60 -41.70
N ASN A 895 38.07 -6.90 -42.04
CA ASN A 895 39.12 -7.43 -42.91
C ASN A 895 38.57 -8.18 -44.15
N LYS A 896 37.31 -8.60 -44.13
CA LYS A 896 36.73 -9.45 -45.18
C LYS A 896 35.32 -8.99 -45.52
N THR A 897 34.92 -9.28 -46.75
CA THR A 897 33.50 -9.33 -47.09
C THR A 897 32.84 -10.45 -46.26
N ILE A 898 31.68 -10.18 -45.66
CA ILE A 898 30.85 -11.22 -45.05
C ILE A 898 29.70 -11.52 -45.99
N VAL A 899 29.49 -12.80 -46.29
CA VAL A 899 28.36 -13.31 -47.05
C VAL A 899 27.54 -14.21 -46.14
N ILE A 900 26.22 -14.07 -46.16
CA ILE A 900 25.30 -14.93 -45.40
C ILE A 900 24.13 -15.33 -46.29
N ASP A 901 23.45 -16.40 -45.91
CA ASP A 901 22.13 -16.72 -46.44
C ASP A 901 21.11 -16.83 -45.30
N VAL A 902 19.89 -16.36 -45.55
CA VAL A 902 18.83 -16.40 -44.55
C VAL A 902 17.50 -16.72 -45.18
N PHE A 903 16.70 -17.51 -44.48
CA PHE A 903 15.31 -17.73 -44.86
C PHE A 903 14.53 -16.40 -44.71
N PRO A 904 13.86 -15.92 -45.76
CA PRO A 904 13.19 -14.61 -45.75
C PRO A 904 12.11 -14.44 -44.68
N GLU A 905 11.50 -15.53 -44.22
CA GLU A 905 10.52 -15.53 -43.13
C GLU A 905 11.14 -15.32 -41.75
N LEU A 906 12.44 -15.62 -41.58
CA LEU A 906 13.11 -15.47 -40.29
C LEU A 906 13.38 -13.99 -40.00
N ARG A 907 13.00 -13.56 -38.79
CA ARG A 907 13.25 -12.20 -38.29
C ARG A 907 14.73 -11.79 -38.31
N ALA A 908 15.65 -12.76 -38.22
CA ALA A 908 17.08 -12.51 -38.30
C ALA A 908 17.48 -11.76 -39.58
N GLY A 909 16.82 -12.02 -40.72
CA GLY A 909 17.09 -11.32 -41.97
C GLY A 909 16.84 -9.82 -41.88
N THR A 910 15.77 -9.40 -41.19
CA THR A 910 15.49 -7.98 -40.93
C THR A 910 16.59 -7.34 -40.11
N SER A 911 17.03 -8.01 -39.03
CA SER A 911 18.11 -7.49 -38.20
C SER A 911 19.43 -7.37 -38.97
N TYR A 912 19.77 -8.34 -39.84
CA TYR A 912 20.98 -8.28 -40.67
C TYR A 912 21.04 -7.02 -41.52
N VAL A 913 19.95 -6.67 -42.19
CA VAL A 913 19.91 -5.47 -43.04
C VAL A 913 19.83 -4.19 -42.21
N GLU A 914 18.87 -4.10 -41.28
CA GLU A 914 18.58 -2.85 -40.57
C GLU A 914 19.63 -2.52 -39.50
N ASN A 915 20.10 -3.52 -38.76
CA ASN A 915 20.94 -3.31 -37.57
C ASN A 915 22.42 -3.59 -37.83
N PHE A 916 22.75 -4.53 -38.73
CA PHE A 916 24.14 -4.95 -38.96
C PHE A 916 24.72 -4.53 -40.31
N GLY A 917 23.97 -3.78 -41.13
CA GLY A 917 24.48 -3.17 -42.35
C GLY A 917 24.70 -4.14 -43.51
N PHE A 918 24.03 -5.28 -43.51
CA PHE A 918 23.99 -6.17 -44.67
C PHE A 918 23.09 -5.58 -45.77
N VAL A 919 23.36 -5.96 -47.02
CA VAL A 919 22.49 -5.69 -48.16
C VAL A 919 22.11 -7.01 -48.83
N ILE A 920 20.87 -7.09 -49.32
CA ILE A 920 20.39 -8.27 -50.07
C ILE A 920 20.98 -8.21 -51.48
N VAL A 921 21.75 -9.23 -51.86
CA VAL A 921 22.46 -9.29 -53.16
C VAL A 921 21.94 -10.40 -54.07
N GLY A 922 20.99 -11.22 -53.61
CA GLY A 922 20.37 -12.22 -54.47
C GLY A 922 19.54 -13.24 -53.72
N THR A 923 19.24 -14.34 -54.41
CA THR A 923 18.55 -15.52 -53.85
C THR A 923 19.27 -16.80 -54.24
N LYS A 924 19.17 -17.86 -53.40
CA LYS A 924 19.75 -19.18 -53.65
C LYS A 924 18.76 -20.28 -53.30
N GLU A 925 18.65 -21.29 -54.16
CA GLU A 925 17.90 -22.51 -53.84
C GLU A 925 18.72 -23.39 -52.87
N PHE A 926 18.06 -23.84 -51.80
CA PHE A 926 18.63 -24.70 -50.78
C PHE A 926 17.84 -26.01 -50.68
N PRO A 927 18.47 -27.18 -50.76
CA PRO A 927 17.75 -28.44 -50.63
C PRO A 927 17.30 -28.67 -49.17
N SER A 928 16.00 -28.82 -48.94
CA SER A 928 15.44 -29.28 -47.67
C SER A 928 15.60 -30.80 -47.59
N GLY A 929 16.50 -31.24 -46.70
CA GLY A 929 17.08 -32.59 -46.72
C GLY A 929 16.14 -33.78 -46.46
N VAL A 930 14.87 -33.56 -46.09
CA VAL A 930 13.94 -34.66 -45.76
C VAL A 930 12.83 -34.86 -46.81
N SER A 931 12.45 -33.80 -47.54
CA SER A 931 11.29 -33.88 -48.45
C SER A 931 11.64 -33.69 -49.94
N GLY A 932 12.93 -33.54 -50.28
CA GLY A 932 13.36 -33.20 -51.65
C GLY A 932 12.84 -31.85 -52.15
N LYS A 933 12.26 -31.03 -51.25
CA LYS A 933 11.79 -29.68 -51.58
C LYS A 933 12.99 -28.75 -51.58
N THR A 934 13.05 -27.82 -52.53
CA THR A 934 13.99 -26.71 -52.43
C THR A 934 13.30 -25.54 -51.73
N GLU A 935 14.04 -24.90 -50.83
CA GLU A 935 13.65 -23.65 -50.17
C GLU A 935 14.58 -22.54 -50.69
N THR A 936 14.01 -21.42 -51.11
CA THR A 936 14.81 -20.27 -51.55
C THR A 936 15.25 -19.43 -50.34
N ARG A 937 16.53 -19.08 -50.28
CA ARG A 937 17.11 -18.20 -49.25
C ARG A 937 17.57 -16.88 -49.86
N LEU A 938 17.55 -15.82 -49.06
CA LEU A 938 18.13 -14.54 -49.42
C LEU A 938 19.65 -14.60 -49.23
N ILE A 939 20.42 -14.21 -50.24
CA ILE A 939 21.86 -13.99 -50.10
C ILE A 939 22.07 -12.55 -49.68
N MET A 940 22.81 -12.33 -48.60
CA MET A 940 23.15 -10.99 -48.13
C MET A 940 24.67 -10.82 -48.01
N LYS A 941 25.15 -9.60 -48.24
CA LYS A 941 26.56 -9.22 -48.18
C LYS A 941 26.75 -8.02 -47.26
N ARG A 942 27.82 -8.02 -46.46
CA ARG A 942 28.32 -6.84 -45.76
C ARG A 942 29.78 -6.62 -46.17
N ASP A 943 30.07 -5.40 -46.62
CA ASP A 943 31.42 -4.94 -46.94
C ASP A 943 31.58 -3.51 -46.40
N ASP A 944 32.29 -3.35 -45.29
CA ASP A 944 32.42 -2.05 -44.60
C ASP A 944 33.18 -1.01 -45.45
N ARG A 945 33.90 -1.45 -46.49
CA ARG A 945 34.58 -0.56 -47.46
C ARG A 945 33.58 0.16 -48.37
N VAL A 946 32.47 -0.49 -48.69
CA VAL A 946 31.44 -0.01 -49.64
C VAL A 946 30.15 0.40 -48.92
N GLY A 947 29.91 -0.14 -47.71
CA GLY A 947 28.67 0.00 -46.93
C GLY A 947 28.20 1.45 -46.73
N SER A 948 29.14 2.36 -46.50
CA SER A 948 28.83 3.80 -46.31
C SER A 948 28.34 4.51 -47.57
N LEU A 949 28.52 3.90 -48.76
CA LEU A 949 28.15 4.48 -50.05
C LEU A 949 26.70 4.19 -50.43
N TYR A 950 26.15 3.04 -50.03
CA TYR A 950 24.76 2.67 -50.35
C TYR A 950 23.76 3.71 -49.83
N ARG A 951 23.92 4.16 -48.59
CA ARG A 951 22.98 5.11 -47.94
C ARG A 951 23.02 6.55 -48.47
N LYS A 952 23.93 6.91 -49.37
CA LYS A 952 24.05 8.28 -49.92
C LYS A 952 23.23 8.51 -51.19
N ASN A 953 22.70 7.46 -51.83
CA ASN A 953 22.00 7.52 -53.12
C ASN A 953 20.46 7.34 -53.01
N SER A 954 19.86 7.83 -51.93
CA SER A 954 18.42 7.65 -51.64
C SER A 954 17.46 8.19 -52.69
N ALA A 955 17.91 9.08 -53.59
CA ALA A 955 17.09 9.64 -54.67
C ALA A 955 16.61 8.61 -55.71
N ARG A 956 17.17 7.40 -55.74
CA ARG A 956 16.78 6.31 -56.65
C ARG A 956 16.26 5.06 -55.94
N ALA A 957 15.94 5.15 -54.65
CA ALA A 957 15.46 4.02 -53.89
C ALA A 957 14.04 3.62 -54.32
N GLU A 958 13.82 2.32 -54.57
CA GLU A 958 12.50 1.76 -54.85
C GLU A 958 12.05 0.91 -53.67
N THR A 959 10.90 1.27 -53.07
CA THR A 959 10.33 0.48 -51.96
C THR A 959 9.24 -0.45 -52.49
N LYS A 960 9.36 -1.73 -52.20
CA LYS A 960 8.35 -2.76 -52.50
C LYS A 960 7.78 -3.33 -51.20
N ILE A 961 6.48 -3.57 -51.19
CA ILE A 961 5.74 -4.14 -50.05
C ILE A 961 5.23 -5.51 -50.47
N PHE A 962 5.51 -6.53 -49.66
CA PHE A 962 5.09 -7.91 -49.92
C PHE A 962 4.32 -8.49 -48.74
N ASP A 963 3.26 -9.23 -49.03
CA ASP A 963 2.54 -10.05 -48.06
C ASP A 963 3.00 -11.51 -48.19
N LEU A 964 3.80 -11.97 -47.22
CA LEU A 964 4.36 -13.32 -47.20
C LEU A 964 3.30 -14.42 -47.20
N SER A 965 2.07 -14.13 -46.74
CA SER A 965 0.99 -15.11 -46.73
C SER A 965 0.41 -15.38 -48.13
N LYS A 966 0.59 -14.45 -49.08
CA LYS A 966 0.01 -14.52 -50.43
C LYS A 966 1.06 -14.59 -51.55
N GLY A 967 2.25 -14.06 -51.30
CA GLY A 967 3.22 -13.75 -52.36
C GLY A 967 4.68 -14.04 -51.97
N HIS A 968 4.96 -15.08 -51.17
CA HIS A 968 6.36 -15.42 -50.84
C HIS A 968 7.21 -15.65 -52.10
N LYS A 969 6.70 -16.41 -53.08
CA LYS A 969 7.39 -16.64 -54.36
C LYS A 969 7.57 -15.34 -55.17
N GLU A 970 6.57 -14.47 -55.14
CA GLU A 970 6.60 -13.17 -55.83
C GLU A 970 7.70 -12.27 -55.23
N MET A 971 7.79 -12.19 -53.90
CA MET A 971 8.85 -11.42 -53.23
C MET A 971 10.23 -11.92 -53.64
N LEU A 972 10.46 -13.23 -53.62
CA LEU A 972 11.74 -13.84 -54.00
C LEU A 972 12.07 -13.59 -55.48
N GLN A 973 11.06 -13.68 -56.35
CA GLN A 973 11.21 -13.36 -57.77
C GLN A 973 11.59 -11.89 -57.98
N VAL A 974 10.91 -10.95 -57.30
CA VAL A 974 11.23 -9.52 -57.41
C VAL A 974 12.62 -9.22 -56.87
N ILE A 975 13.01 -9.81 -55.73
CA ILE A 975 14.39 -9.67 -55.22
C ILE A 975 15.39 -10.10 -56.28
N LYS A 976 15.18 -11.28 -56.87
CA LYS A 976 16.04 -11.81 -57.94
C LYS A 976 16.10 -10.87 -59.15
N GLU A 977 14.94 -10.43 -59.65
CA GLU A 977 14.85 -9.52 -60.80
C GLU A 977 15.51 -8.16 -60.53
N MET A 978 15.42 -7.65 -59.30
CA MET A 978 16.08 -6.41 -58.90
C MET A 978 17.59 -6.60 -58.80
N THR A 979 18.05 -7.69 -58.19
CA THR A 979 19.48 -8.00 -58.08
C THR A 979 20.13 -8.27 -59.43
N ASP A 980 19.42 -8.93 -60.36
CA ASP A 980 19.86 -9.14 -61.74
C ASP A 980 19.98 -7.81 -62.53
N LYS A 981 19.28 -6.75 -62.08
CA LYS A 981 19.35 -5.38 -62.63
C LYS A 981 20.39 -4.51 -61.92
N ASN A 982 21.30 -5.09 -61.14
CA ASN A 982 22.28 -4.39 -60.31
C ASN A 982 21.62 -3.47 -59.27
N PHE A 983 20.55 -3.91 -58.62
CA PHE A 983 20.04 -3.28 -57.39
C PHE A 983 20.33 -4.18 -56.20
N VAL A 984 20.59 -3.60 -55.04
CA VAL A 984 20.72 -4.32 -53.77
C VAL A 984 19.61 -3.91 -52.80
N GLY A 985 19.13 -4.86 -51.99
CA GLY A 985 18.14 -4.56 -50.96
C GLY A 985 18.81 -3.95 -49.73
N THR A 986 18.72 -2.63 -49.57
CA THR A 986 19.35 -1.86 -48.47
C THR A 986 18.43 -1.63 -47.28
N GLY A 987 17.15 -1.96 -47.41
CA GLY A 987 16.18 -2.03 -46.32
C GLY A 987 15.37 -3.33 -46.40
N PHE A 988 15.09 -3.94 -45.26
CA PHE A 988 14.28 -5.17 -45.14
C PHE A 988 13.51 -5.20 -43.81
N ARG A 989 12.36 -4.52 -43.75
CA ARG A 989 11.58 -4.32 -42.51
C ARG A 989 10.37 -5.22 -42.45
N SER A 990 10.07 -5.73 -41.26
CA SER A 990 8.78 -6.35 -40.96
C SER A 990 7.81 -5.29 -40.46
N ASP A 991 6.55 -5.34 -40.89
CA ASP A 991 5.53 -4.45 -40.33
C ASP A 991 5.28 -4.77 -38.84
N PRO A 992 5.23 -3.76 -37.95
CA PRO A 992 5.02 -3.98 -36.53
C PRO A 992 3.62 -4.51 -36.21
N GLU A 993 2.60 -4.16 -37.00
CA GLU A 993 1.21 -4.58 -36.80
C GLU A 993 0.91 -5.87 -37.57
N ASN A 994 1.51 -6.06 -38.75
CA ASN A 994 1.31 -7.24 -39.58
C ASN A 994 2.61 -7.99 -39.88
N LYS A 995 2.91 -9.02 -39.07
CA LYS A 995 4.13 -9.85 -39.21
C LYS A 995 4.29 -10.54 -40.57
N ASN A 996 3.27 -10.59 -41.44
CA ASN A 996 3.38 -11.12 -42.79
C ASN A 996 3.82 -10.07 -43.82
N LEU A 997 3.73 -8.77 -43.52
CA LEU A 997 4.18 -7.73 -44.42
C LEU A 997 5.69 -7.51 -44.32
N ARG A 998 6.34 -7.37 -45.47
CA ARG A 998 7.76 -7.05 -45.63
C ARG A 998 7.93 -5.84 -46.53
N TYR A 999 8.70 -4.85 -46.07
CA TYR A 999 9.12 -3.70 -46.85
C TYR A 999 10.56 -3.89 -47.28
N ILE A 1000 10.82 -3.88 -48.58
CA ILE A 1000 12.16 -4.00 -49.14
C ILE A 1000 12.50 -2.71 -49.88
N VAL A 1001 13.62 -2.10 -49.51
CA VAL A 1001 14.14 -0.91 -50.20
C VAL A 1001 15.28 -1.36 -51.10
N PHE A 1002 15.14 -1.14 -52.40
CA PHE A 1002 16.16 -1.45 -53.39
C PHE A 1002 16.88 -0.17 -53.83
N GLU A 1003 18.21 -0.20 -53.84
CA GLU A 1003 19.05 0.89 -54.33
C GLU A 1003 20.03 0.35 -55.39
N PRO A 1004 20.42 1.17 -56.39
CA PRO A 1004 21.42 0.75 -57.37
C PRO A 1004 22.73 0.32 -56.70
N GLU A 1005 23.30 -0.80 -57.13
CA GLU A 1005 24.56 -1.32 -56.62
C GLU A 1005 25.72 -0.38 -56.97
N VAL A 1006 26.59 -0.11 -55.99
CA VAL A 1006 27.73 0.78 -56.19
C VAL A 1006 28.84 0.00 -56.89
N GLN A 1007 29.08 0.34 -58.15
CA GLN A 1007 30.16 -0.25 -58.96
C GLN A 1007 31.54 -0.04 -58.28
N PRO A 1008 32.34 -1.11 -58.07
CA PRO A 1008 33.64 -1.03 -57.38
C PRO A 1008 34.66 -0.09 -58.03
N GLU A 1009 34.50 0.24 -59.32
CA GLU A 1009 35.45 1.05 -60.09
C GLU A 1009 35.63 2.48 -59.53
N VAL A 1010 34.63 2.99 -58.80
CA VAL A 1010 34.67 4.28 -58.09
C VAL A 1010 35.60 4.24 -56.87
N LEU A 1011 36.02 3.05 -56.41
CA LEU A 1011 36.80 2.82 -55.18
C LEU A 1011 38.30 2.57 -55.42
N SER A 1012 38.79 2.72 -56.65
CA SER A 1012 40.21 2.48 -57.00
C SER A 1012 41.23 3.45 -56.36
N LYS A 1013 40.78 4.43 -55.56
CA LYS A 1013 41.68 5.19 -54.68
C LYS A 1013 42.02 4.33 -53.46
N PRO A 1014 43.30 4.06 -53.16
CA PRO A 1014 43.69 3.27 -52.00
C PRO A 1014 43.08 3.89 -50.74
N PHE A 1015 42.32 3.07 -50.01
CA PHE A 1015 41.73 3.45 -48.73
C PHE A 1015 42.89 3.66 -47.75
N GLU A 1016 43.31 4.91 -47.53
CA GLU A 1016 44.25 5.25 -46.48
C GLU A 1016 43.66 4.79 -45.15
N ARG A 1017 44.28 3.76 -44.54
CA ARG A 1017 43.86 3.27 -43.23
C ARG A 1017 43.90 4.45 -42.25
N PRO A 1018 42.83 4.68 -41.45
CA PRO A 1018 42.94 5.55 -40.29
C PRO A 1018 44.09 5.02 -39.43
N GLN A 1019 45.14 5.82 -39.23
CA GLN A 1019 46.38 5.40 -38.60
C GLN A 1019 46.26 5.09 -37.09
N ASP A 1020 45.05 5.08 -36.51
CA ASP A 1020 44.86 4.91 -35.07
C ASP A 1020 43.57 4.15 -34.69
N SER A 1021 43.36 2.96 -35.27
CA SER A 1021 42.22 2.09 -34.93
C SER A 1021 42.35 1.33 -33.60
N ARG A 1022 43.48 1.44 -32.88
CA ARG A 1022 43.69 0.82 -31.56
C ARG A 1022 43.09 1.62 -30.39
N LYS A 1023 42.50 2.79 -30.63
CA LYS A 1023 41.74 3.55 -29.63
C LYS A 1023 40.20 3.41 -29.75
N ALA A 1024 39.72 2.62 -30.72
CA ALA A 1024 38.29 2.50 -31.05
C ALA A 1024 37.68 1.12 -30.76
N ALA A 1025 38.45 0.21 -30.16
CA ALA A 1025 38.00 -1.02 -29.51
C ALA A 1025 38.55 -0.99 -28.08
#